data_AF-A0A8H4P0S6-F1
#
_entry.id   AF-A0A8H4P0S6-F1
#
_cell.length_a   1.000
_cell.length_b   1.000
_cell.length_c   1.000
_cell.angle_alpha   90.00
_cell.angle_beta   90.00
_cell.angle_gamma   90.00
#
_symmetry.space_group_name_H-M   'P 1'
#
loop_
_entity.id
_entity.type
_entity.pdbx_description
1 polymer ?
#
loop_
_entity_poly.entity_id
_entity_poly.type
_entity_poly.pdbx_seq_one_letter_code
_entity_poly.pdbx_strand_id
1 'polypeptide(L)'
;MEIYKEKASLALAYRDASLAKVEPKLEGIPSELPLNSQGLPKAVLTPREIEITEKYSITELLSLLRERKITVEEVTRAFLRRAALAQAATNCVVELMWDEAITRARYLDSLPEPKGMLFGLPISTKEHHGMVGKNVTTHASFTAWVGKAHGSNLLYDTLYDEGCVFYVRTTQPQTIMHLETISVIFGRTVNPYNRNLTSGGSSGGESALLGLRGSLLGVGGDIGGSIRCPSAHVGVYGFKPTLKRISVMGGRAPMAGKETIASTPGPMTVDREALELFMKAALSSKPWRIDPSLTVKEWAPYTFDRPLKIAVQWWDGIVQPHPPMTRALREVAEACKKAGMEVVDWDCEPLFHRKSWEILSALYWPDGGEEALGLLEATGEPILPLTKFIIQEQPTVKNMTQHELWKLCTARDDYRAAYARAWTYTGNEDGKEVDVILCPPSFGAATPHDQSRYWGYTAHWNLLDYPAAVFPVTTVDPAKDLKDTEYVPKNEEDKFVYEMYSPEKYTDAPVSLQVVGRRQHDEQVLAALKEIERAMEFYTFDLALFSPFAFAFALRISNATRSNLLGQDVPKRTILITGCSDGSLGSTLAIALHNHGWRVLASARNLSKLSAVKAAGIECVKMDVGSDESISAAVEHVKQLTGGSLDGLVNNAGTGYSMPIIHVDLDKTRDLFELNVFSVIRVTQAFVPLLLKSNNNPLLINNTSGAGLLGCGVPFQGAYAASKAAATSLTESLRIELAPFGIRTINLVTGGVQSTFHANSPDAKLPADSIYNIAKEAIEEPMSGKEVGINKPHATTWANQVAKDLSQRKPPYMIFRGAKAGTARLATLLPIGTADGTIKKI
;
A
#
# COMPACT_ATOMS: atom_id res chain seq x y z
N MET A 1 32.65 -39.53 8.53
CA MET A 1 31.74 -38.37 8.53
C MET A 1 30.51 -38.77 7.73
N GLU A 2 29.30 -38.59 8.23
CA GLU A 2 28.06 -38.96 7.49
C GLU A 2 27.98 -38.16 6.18
N ILE A 3 27.60 -38.79 5.06
CA ILE A 3 27.65 -38.20 3.70
C ILE A 3 26.87 -36.88 3.63
N TYR A 4 25.68 -36.81 4.24
CA TYR A 4 24.89 -35.58 4.26
C TYR A 4 25.61 -34.42 4.97
N LYS A 5 26.42 -34.66 6.01
CA LYS A 5 27.20 -33.61 6.70
C LYS A 5 28.28 -33.03 5.79
N GLU A 6 28.93 -33.87 5.00
CA GLU A 6 29.90 -33.43 3.99
C GLU A 6 29.21 -32.55 2.94
N LYS A 7 28.09 -33.02 2.38
CA LYS A 7 27.30 -32.28 1.38
C LYS A 7 26.77 -30.96 1.94
N ALA A 8 26.21 -30.95 3.14
CA ALA A 8 25.76 -29.74 3.80
C ALA A 8 26.92 -28.74 4.00
N SER A 9 28.10 -29.22 4.42
CA SER A 9 29.29 -28.39 4.58
C SER A 9 29.75 -27.75 3.27
N LEU A 10 29.66 -28.46 2.14
CA LEU A 10 29.97 -27.90 0.82
C LEU A 10 29.00 -26.77 0.43
N ALA A 11 27.71 -26.94 0.66
CA ALA A 11 26.70 -25.91 0.38
C ALA A 11 26.87 -24.68 1.31
N LEU A 12 27.17 -24.90 2.59
CA LEU A 12 27.49 -23.84 3.54
C LEU A 12 28.74 -23.07 3.14
N ALA A 13 29.81 -23.78 2.78
CA ALA A 13 31.05 -23.14 2.30
C ALA A 13 30.81 -22.30 1.03
N TYR A 14 29.96 -22.77 0.12
CA TYR A 14 29.56 -22.02 -1.07
C TYR A 14 28.81 -20.73 -0.70
N ARG A 15 27.80 -20.82 0.18
CA ARG A 15 27.08 -19.64 0.71
C ARG A 15 28.05 -18.66 1.36
N ASP A 16 28.90 -19.14 2.25
CA ASP A 16 29.80 -18.30 3.04
C ASP A 16 30.86 -17.62 2.15
N ALA A 17 31.35 -18.30 1.12
CA ALA A 17 32.21 -17.70 0.09
C ALA A 17 31.49 -16.60 -0.71
N SER A 18 30.19 -16.78 -1.01
CA SER A 18 29.38 -15.77 -1.68
C SER A 18 29.17 -14.52 -0.81
N LEU A 19 28.92 -14.71 0.49
CA LEU A 19 28.78 -13.61 1.48
C LEU A 19 30.11 -12.90 1.74
N ALA A 20 31.24 -13.61 1.63
CA ALA A 20 32.57 -13.01 1.78
C ALA A 20 32.90 -11.98 0.69
N LYS A 21 32.14 -11.89 -0.40
CA LYS A 21 32.29 -10.86 -1.44
C LYS A 21 31.63 -9.52 -1.09
N VAL A 22 30.82 -9.47 -0.03
CA VAL A 22 30.11 -8.26 0.37
C VAL A 22 31.11 -7.16 0.70
N GLU A 23 30.97 -6.04 -0.01
CA GLU A 23 31.81 -4.84 0.10
C GLU A 23 30.97 -3.54 0.12
N PRO A 24 31.21 -2.60 1.05
CA PRO A 24 32.10 -2.74 2.23
C PRO A 24 31.73 -3.93 3.11
N LYS A 25 32.51 -4.26 4.13
CA LYS A 25 32.08 -5.27 5.11
C LYS A 25 30.91 -4.72 5.94
N LEU A 26 30.08 -5.62 6.46
CA LEU A 26 29.04 -5.23 7.42
C LEU A 26 29.70 -5.07 8.78
N GLU A 27 29.46 -3.92 9.41
CA GLU A 27 29.96 -3.59 10.75
C GLU A 27 28.77 -3.25 11.66
N GLY A 28 28.95 -3.32 12.99
CA GLY A 28 27.88 -2.95 13.94
C GLY A 28 26.78 -4.00 14.15
N ILE A 29 26.95 -5.23 13.63
CA ILE A 29 26.06 -6.35 13.98
C ILE A 29 26.39 -6.80 15.41
N PRO A 30 25.41 -6.84 16.35
CA PRO A 30 25.68 -7.25 17.72
C PRO A 30 26.01 -8.75 17.80
N SER A 31 26.87 -9.12 18.75
CA SER A 31 27.24 -10.54 18.99
C SER A 31 26.03 -11.38 19.40
N GLU A 32 25.10 -10.78 20.14
CA GLU A 32 23.80 -11.36 20.46
C GLU A 32 22.72 -10.62 19.67
N LEU A 33 22.04 -11.35 18.79
CA LEU A 33 21.01 -10.79 17.92
C LEU A 33 19.70 -10.57 18.71
N PRO A 34 19.05 -9.41 18.57
CA PRO A 34 17.82 -9.09 19.28
C PRO A 34 16.68 -10.04 18.92
N LEU A 35 15.67 -10.16 19.79
CA LEU A 35 14.48 -10.96 19.49
C LEU A 35 13.75 -10.44 18.24
N ASN A 36 13.66 -9.12 18.09
CA ASN A 36 13.13 -8.43 16.92
C ASN A 36 14.29 -7.81 16.12
N SER A 37 14.46 -8.23 14.87
CA SER A 37 15.55 -7.83 13.98
C SER A 37 15.25 -6.57 13.15
N GLN A 38 14.04 -6.00 13.24
CA GLN A 38 13.62 -4.85 12.42
C GLN A 38 14.48 -3.59 12.63
N GLY A 39 15.14 -3.47 13.79
CA GLY A 39 16.04 -2.34 14.10
C GLY A 39 17.44 -2.44 13.49
N LEU A 40 17.89 -3.64 13.09
CA LEU A 40 19.27 -3.87 12.65
C LEU A 40 19.69 -3.07 11.40
N PRO A 41 18.86 -2.90 10.35
CA PRO A 41 19.23 -2.14 9.17
C PRO A 41 19.74 -0.72 9.50
N LYS A 42 19.05 0.00 10.38
CA LYS A 42 19.42 1.37 10.76
C LYS A 42 20.74 1.46 11.53
N ALA A 43 21.19 0.37 12.15
CA ALA A 43 22.44 0.31 12.90
C ALA A 43 23.65 -0.06 12.02
N VAL A 44 23.41 -0.76 10.90
CA VAL A 44 24.48 -1.40 10.09
C VAL A 44 24.63 -0.78 8.71
N LEU A 45 23.52 -0.36 8.10
CA LEU A 45 23.52 0.18 6.73
C LEU A 45 23.70 1.69 6.73
N THR A 46 24.28 2.20 5.64
CA THR A 46 24.41 3.63 5.43
C THR A 46 23.04 4.29 5.22
N PRO A 47 22.89 5.60 5.48
CA PRO A 47 21.65 6.32 5.19
C PRO A 47 21.19 6.18 3.73
N ARG A 48 22.15 6.10 2.79
CA ARG A 48 21.85 5.94 1.36
C ARG A 48 21.31 4.55 1.03
N GLU A 49 21.86 3.51 1.63
CA GLU A 49 21.34 2.14 1.47
C GLU A 49 19.93 2.01 2.04
N ILE A 50 19.69 2.60 3.21
CA ILE A 50 18.34 2.67 3.81
C ILE A 50 17.39 3.45 2.91
N GLU A 51 17.82 4.59 2.36
CA GLU A 51 17.01 5.34 1.41
C GLU A 51 16.58 4.48 0.21
N ILE A 52 17.54 3.83 -0.46
CA ILE A 52 17.28 3.00 -1.66
C ILE A 52 16.31 1.86 -1.35
N THR A 53 16.48 1.20 -0.20
CA THR A 53 15.76 -0.04 0.13
C THR A 53 14.46 0.19 0.91
N GLU A 54 14.20 1.40 1.43
CA GLU A 54 12.98 1.71 2.21
C GLU A 54 12.09 2.81 1.65
N LYS A 55 12.68 3.85 1.05
CA LYS A 55 11.94 5.09 0.73
C LYS A 55 10.99 4.93 -0.45
N TYR A 56 11.44 4.21 -1.48
CA TYR A 56 10.76 4.14 -2.77
C TYR A 56 9.81 2.95 -2.84
N SER A 57 8.64 3.15 -3.46
CA SER A 57 7.87 2.04 -4.03
C SER A 57 8.64 1.41 -5.19
N ILE A 58 8.26 0.21 -5.63
CA ILE A 58 8.90 -0.43 -6.79
C ILE A 58 8.69 0.41 -8.04
N THR A 59 7.51 1.01 -8.21
CA THR A 59 7.20 1.87 -9.36
C THR A 59 8.03 3.16 -9.37
N GLU A 60 8.25 3.77 -8.20
CA GLU A 60 9.12 4.94 -8.05
C GLU A 60 10.59 4.58 -8.33
N LEU A 61 11.09 3.48 -7.76
CA LEU A 61 12.46 3.03 -7.99
C LEU A 61 12.73 2.73 -9.47
N LEU A 62 11.78 2.07 -10.15
CA LEU A 62 11.84 1.85 -11.60
C LEU A 62 11.87 3.15 -12.39
N SER A 63 11.14 4.19 -11.97
CA SER A 63 11.19 5.52 -12.61
C SER A 63 12.60 6.13 -12.47
N LEU A 64 13.17 6.10 -11.26
CA LEU A 64 14.51 6.63 -11.01
C LEU A 64 15.59 5.91 -11.82
N LEU A 65 15.50 4.59 -11.94
CA LEU A 65 16.41 3.76 -12.74
C LEU A 65 16.29 4.09 -14.24
N ARG A 66 15.06 4.20 -14.76
CA ARG A 66 14.83 4.55 -16.18
C ARG A 66 15.31 5.96 -16.51
N GLU A 67 15.12 6.90 -15.61
CA GLU A 67 15.58 8.29 -15.74
C GLU A 67 17.08 8.44 -15.46
N ARG A 68 17.79 7.35 -15.10
CA ARG A 68 19.20 7.34 -14.69
C ARG A 68 19.54 8.33 -13.57
N LYS A 69 18.58 8.60 -12.69
CA LYS A 69 18.79 9.39 -11.46
C LYS A 69 19.57 8.60 -10.41
N ILE A 70 19.53 7.28 -10.52
CA ILE A 70 20.31 6.31 -9.75
C ILE A 70 20.75 5.20 -10.72
N THR A 71 21.94 4.64 -10.51
CA THR A 71 22.44 3.55 -11.37
C THR A 71 21.91 2.20 -10.91
N VAL A 72 21.82 1.25 -11.85
CA VAL A 72 21.46 -0.13 -11.54
C VAL A 72 22.50 -0.76 -10.61
N GLU A 73 23.79 -0.45 -10.80
CA GLU A 73 24.86 -0.95 -9.92
C GLU A 73 24.71 -0.45 -8.48
N GLU A 74 24.41 0.84 -8.27
CA GLU A 74 24.21 1.41 -6.93
C GLU A 74 23.06 0.73 -6.20
N VAL A 75 21.91 0.59 -6.88
CA VAL A 75 20.74 -0.10 -6.33
C VAL A 75 21.07 -1.55 -6.01
N THR A 76 21.69 -2.28 -6.94
CA THR A 76 22.06 -3.68 -6.76
C THR A 76 23.00 -3.88 -5.56
N ARG A 77 24.00 -3.01 -5.39
CA ARG A 77 24.92 -3.06 -4.23
C ARG A 77 24.20 -2.85 -2.90
N ALA A 78 23.27 -1.89 -2.83
CA ALA A 78 22.48 -1.66 -1.64
C ALA A 78 21.66 -2.90 -1.24
N PHE A 79 21.03 -3.57 -2.21
CA PHE A 79 20.27 -4.79 -1.97
C PHE A 79 21.16 -6.00 -1.64
N LEU A 80 22.32 -6.16 -2.28
CA LEU A 80 23.30 -7.20 -1.93
C LEU A 80 23.75 -7.07 -0.47
N ARG A 81 24.07 -5.84 -0.02
CA ARG A 81 24.47 -5.58 1.37
C ARG A 81 23.33 -5.81 2.37
N ARG A 82 22.12 -5.34 2.05
CA ARG A 82 20.95 -5.56 2.92
C ARG A 82 20.54 -7.03 2.99
N ALA A 83 20.69 -7.79 1.91
CA ALA A 83 20.48 -9.24 1.91
C ALA A 83 21.51 -9.98 2.77
N ALA A 84 22.78 -9.56 2.75
CA ALA A 84 23.79 -10.11 3.65
C ALA A 84 23.49 -9.80 5.12
N LEU A 85 22.95 -8.63 5.43
CA LEU A 85 22.47 -8.30 6.78
C LEU A 85 21.26 -9.16 7.17
N ALA A 86 20.29 -9.35 6.27
CA ALA A 86 19.16 -10.24 6.50
C ALA A 86 19.62 -11.68 6.74
N GLN A 87 20.65 -12.15 6.01
CA GLN A 87 21.26 -13.44 6.26
C GLN A 87 21.83 -13.54 7.68
N ALA A 88 22.57 -12.54 8.14
CA ALA A 88 23.08 -12.52 9.51
C ALA A 88 21.95 -12.54 10.55
N ALA A 89 20.85 -11.81 10.30
CA ALA A 89 19.73 -11.68 11.23
C ALA A 89 18.82 -12.91 11.30
N THR A 90 18.55 -13.55 10.15
CA THR A 90 17.48 -14.54 10.00
C THR A 90 17.89 -15.86 9.36
N ASN A 91 19.11 -15.98 8.83
CA ASN A 91 19.58 -17.16 8.11
C ASN A 91 18.67 -17.53 6.92
N CYS A 92 18.43 -16.56 6.04
CA CYS A 92 17.45 -16.66 4.94
C CYS A 92 18.06 -16.91 3.55
N VAL A 93 19.38 -16.82 3.38
CA VAL A 93 20.10 -16.85 2.09
C VAL A 93 20.80 -18.20 1.87
N VAL A 94 20.65 -18.74 0.66
CA VAL A 94 21.42 -19.88 0.13
C VAL A 94 22.66 -19.39 -0.62
N GLU A 95 22.51 -18.33 -1.41
CA GLU A 95 23.58 -17.79 -2.23
C GLU A 95 23.37 -16.30 -2.46
N LEU A 96 24.44 -15.52 -2.33
CA LEU A 96 24.49 -14.12 -2.75
C LEU A 96 25.24 -14.03 -4.09
N MET A 97 24.52 -13.71 -5.17
CA MET A 97 25.03 -13.74 -6.55
C MET A 97 25.80 -12.47 -6.92
N TRP A 98 26.83 -12.15 -6.13
CA TRP A 98 27.51 -10.86 -6.20
C TRP A 98 28.07 -10.54 -7.60
N ASP A 99 28.85 -11.45 -8.18
CA ASP A 99 29.56 -11.18 -9.43
C ASP A 99 28.59 -11.11 -10.62
N GLU A 100 27.63 -12.03 -10.67
CA GLU A 100 26.58 -12.08 -11.70
C GLU A 100 25.69 -10.83 -11.62
N ALA A 101 25.26 -10.43 -10.42
CA ALA A 101 24.40 -9.28 -10.22
C ALA A 101 25.09 -7.96 -10.59
N ILE A 102 26.34 -7.75 -10.16
CA ILE A 102 27.10 -6.54 -10.51
C ILE A 102 27.43 -6.50 -12.00
N THR A 103 27.78 -7.63 -12.60
CA THR A 103 28.03 -7.72 -14.06
C THR A 103 26.76 -7.37 -14.83
N ARG A 104 25.61 -7.93 -14.44
CA ARG A 104 24.31 -7.61 -15.03
C ARG A 104 23.93 -6.15 -14.85
N ALA A 105 24.11 -5.61 -13.65
CA ALA A 105 23.82 -4.22 -13.35
C ALA A 105 24.62 -3.25 -14.23
N ARG A 106 25.94 -3.46 -14.34
CA ARG A 106 26.82 -2.68 -15.24
C ARG A 106 26.42 -2.78 -16.70
N TYR A 107 26.05 -3.97 -17.14
CA TYR A 107 25.54 -4.17 -18.50
C TYR A 107 24.28 -3.33 -18.73
N LEU A 108 23.30 -3.37 -17.80
CA LEU A 108 22.08 -2.59 -17.92
C LEU A 108 22.33 -1.08 -17.90
N ASP A 109 23.24 -0.60 -17.04
CA ASP A 109 23.68 0.80 -17.02
C ASP A 109 24.35 1.22 -18.34
N SER A 110 25.03 0.30 -19.04
CA SER A 110 25.69 0.57 -20.32
C SER A 110 24.75 0.62 -21.53
N LEU A 111 23.50 0.16 -21.39
CA LEU A 111 22.55 0.16 -22.49
C LEU A 111 22.19 1.60 -22.89
N PRO A 112 22.06 1.91 -24.19
CA PRO A 112 21.70 3.25 -24.65
C PRO A 112 20.31 3.68 -24.15
N GLU A 113 19.37 2.73 -24.02
CA GLU A 113 18.02 2.94 -23.53
C GLU A 113 17.63 1.85 -22.51
N PRO A 114 16.83 2.17 -21.48
CA PRO A 114 16.27 1.19 -20.56
C PRO A 114 15.47 0.09 -21.28
N LYS A 115 15.75 -1.18 -20.97
CA LYS A 115 15.06 -2.35 -21.55
C LYS A 115 14.08 -2.98 -20.55
N GLY A 116 12.83 -3.15 -20.99
CA GLY A 116 11.83 -3.97 -20.29
C GLY A 116 11.11 -3.29 -19.12
N MET A 117 10.08 -3.97 -18.62
CA MET A 117 9.20 -3.49 -17.54
C MET A 117 9.89 -3.48 -16.17
N LEU A 118 10.94 -4.29 -16.00
CA LEU A 118 11.66 -4.50 -14.74
C LEU A 118 13.10 -3.97 -14.79
N PHE A 119 13.40 -3.04 -15.71
CA PHE A 119 14.75 -2.49 -15.93
C PHE A 119 15.47 -2.14 -14.62
N GLY A 120 16.52 -2.90 -14.32
CA GLY A 120 17.42 -2.68 -13.20
C GLY A 120 16.89 -3.09 -11.82
N LEU A 121 15.66 -3.61 -11.73
CA LEU A 121 15.07 -3.98 -10.44
C LEU A 121 15.72 -5.25 -9.87
N PRO A 122 16.28 -5.22 -8.64
CA PRO A 122 16.75 -6.43 -7.98
C PRO A 122 15.59 -7.33 -7.55
N ILE A 123 15.65 -8.61 -7.91
CA ILE A 123 14.62 -9.62 -7.57
C ILE A 123 15.28 -10.80 -6.84
N SER A 124 14.69 -11.17 -5.71
CA SER A 124 15.09 -12.37 -4.94
C SER A 124 14.38 -13.62 -5.43
N THR A 125 15.01 -14.77 -5.24
CA THR A 125 14.55 -16.02 -5.85
C THR A 125 14.59 -17.20 -4.89
N LYS A 126 13.52 -17.99 -4.86
CA LYS A 126 13.53 -19.28 -4.17
C LYS A 126 14.47 -20.27 -4.88
N GLU A 127 15.27 -21.01 -4.11
CA GLU A 127 16.43 -21.77 -4.63
C GLU A 127 16.09 -22.93 -5.57
N HIS A 128 14.95 -23.60 -5.43
CA HIS A 128 14.67 -24.73 -6.33
C HIS A 128 14.28 -24.33 -7.76
N HIS A 129 14.09 -23.04 -8.05
CA HIS A 129 13.87 -22.54 -9.41
C HIS A 129 15.22 -22.42 -10.13
N GLY A 130 15.37 -23.10 -11.27
CA GLY A 130 16.56 -23.03 -12.12
C GLY A 130 16.78 -21.64 -12.72
N MET A 131 17.97 -21.41 -13.28
CA MET A 131 18.36 -20.15 -13.94
C MET A 131 19.42 -20.40 -15.01
N VAL A 132 19.58 -19.48 -15.96
CA VAL A 132 20.71 -19.51 -16.91
C VAL A 132 22.01 -19.13 -16.20
N GLY A 133 23.05 -19.94 -16.38
CA GLY A 133 24.40 -19.64 -15.92
C GLY A 133 25.31 -20.87 -15.97
N LYS A 134 26.64 -20.65 -16.00
CA LYS A 134 27.61 -21.75 -16.13
C LYS A 134 27.74 -22.62 -14.87
N ASN A 135 27.36 -22.09 -13.71
CA ASN A 135 27.54 -22.73 -12.40
C ASN A 135 26.24 -22.84 -11.59
N VAL A 136 25.07 -22.82 -12.24
CA VAL A 136 23.80 -22.91 -11.53
C VAL A 136 23.59 -24.33 -11.03
N THR A 137 23.55 -24.49 -9.71
CA THR A 137 23.13 -25.73 -9.06
C THR A 137 21.83 -25.49 -8.32
N THR A 138 21.01 -26.54 -8.19
CA THR A 138 19.89 -26.48 -7.25
C THR A 138 19.83 -27.73 -6.41
N HIS A 139 19.45 -27.62 -5.16
CA HIS A 139 19.37 -28.79 -4.29
C HIS A 139 18.01 -28.95 -3.63
N ALA A 140 17.12 -27.96 -3.70
CA ALA A 140 15.76 -28.09 -3.20
C ALA A 140 15.68 -28.58 -1.73
N SER A 141 16.70 -28.24 -0.95
CA SER A 141 16.94 -28.74 0.42
C SER A 141 17.06 -30.27 0.58
N PHE A 142 17.58 -30.96 -0.44
CA PHE A 142 18.07 -32.35 -0.37
C PHE A 142 19.59 -32.40 -0.46
N THR A 143 20.28 -33.06 0.47
CA THR A 143 21.74 -33.21 0.39
C THR A 143 22.20 -34.05 -0.81
N ALA A 144 21.34 -34.95 -1.30
CA ALA A 144 21.59 -35.73 -2.52
C ALA A 144 21.76 -34.88 -3.80
N TRP A 145 21.20 -33.67 -3.81
CA TRP A 145 21.27 -32.76 -4.95
C TRP A 145 22.30 -31.64 -4.82
N VAL A 146 23.02 -31.56 -3.69
CA VAL A 146 24.10 -30.58 -3.53
C VAL A 146 25.19 -30.81 -4.59
N GLY A 147 25.51 -29.74 -5.32
CA GLY A 147 26.49 -29.76 -6.41
C GLY A 147 25.96 -30.28 -7.76
N LYS A 148 24.65 -30.60 -7.87
CA LYS A 148 24.05 -31.05 -9.13
C LYS A 148 23.65 -29.85 -9.98
N ALA A 149 24.26 -29.74 -11.17
CA ALA A 149 23.93 -28.70 -12.16
C ALA A 149 22.43 -28.66 -12.46
N HIS A 150 21.89 -27.47 -12.70
CA HIS A 150 20.50 -27.23 -13.09
C HIS A 150 20.44 -26.28 -14.29
N GLY A 151 19.35 -26.36 -15.04
CA GLY A 151 19.13 -25.57 -16.24
C GLY A 151 18.29 -24.33 -15.97
N SER A 152 17.86 -23.73 -17.08
CA SER A 152 17.02 -22.55 -17.06
C SER A 152 15.60 -22.81 -16.56
N ASN A 153 14.95 -21.75 -16.09
CA ASN A 153 13.53 -21.69 -15.76
C ASN A 153 12.85 -20.63 -16.63
N LEU A 154 11.75 -21.00 -17.29
CA LEU A 154 11.10 -20.17 -18.31
C LEU A 154 10.55 -18.84 -17.75
N LEU A 155 10.03 -18.86 -16.51
CA LEU A 155 9.58 -17.64 -15.85
C LEU A 155 10.78 -16.71 -15.61
N TYR A 156 11.90 -17.26 -15.17
CA TYR A 156 13.08 -16.46 -14.82
C TYR A 156 13.76 -15.90 -16.06
N ASP A 157 13.78 -16.65 -17.17
CA ASP A 157 14.20 -16.14 -18.49
C ASP A 157 13.37 -14.94 -18.90
N THR A 158 12.04 -15.04 -18.76
CA THR A 158 11.12 -13.94 -19.08
C THR A 158 11.39 -12.70 -18.22
N LEU A 159 11.53 -12.86 -16.89
CA LEU A 159 11.80 -11.75 -15.98
C LEU A 159 13.19 -11.13 -16.25
N TYR A 160 14.19 -11.95 -16.56
CA TYR A 160 15.53 -11.49 -16.92
C TYR A 160 15.51 -10.69 -18.22
N ASP A 161 14.75 -11.13 -19.23
CA ASP A 161 14.57 -10.40 -20.49
C ASP A 161 13.82 -9.08 -20.33
N GLU A 162 12.92 -8.99 -19.34
CA GLU A 162 12.26 -7.76 -18.89
C GLU A 162 13.19 -6.81 -18.10
N GLY A 163 14.46 -7.17 -17.94
CA GLY A 163 15.52 -6.26 -17.49
C GLY A 163 15.83 -6.31 -16.00
N CYS A 164 15.34 -7.30 -15.25
CA CYS A 164 15.64 -7.42 -13.81
C CYS A 164 17.10 -7.84 -13.53
N VAL A 165 17.48 -7.76 -12.26
CA VAL A 165 18.75 -8.25 -11.71
C VAL A 165 18.46 -9.31 -10.65
N PHE A 166 18.74 -10.59 -10.93
CA PHE A 166 18.76 -11.61 -9.88
C PHE A 166 20.05 -11.49 -9.08
N TYR A 167 19.94 -11.43 -7.76
CA TYR A 167 21.08 -11.13 -6.88
C TYR A 167 21.18 -12.01 -5.63
N VAL A 168 20.13 -12.76 -5.31
CA VAL A 168 20.10 -13.61 -4.11
C VAL A 168 19.15 -14.80 -4.32
N ARG A 169 19.56 -15.95 -3.79
CA ARG A 169 18.76 -17.17 -3.71
C ARG A 169 18.47 -17.50 -2.25
N THR A 170 17.24 -17.86 -1.95
CA THR A 170 16.76 -17.95 -0.56
C THR A 170 16.45 -19.38 -0.11
N THR A 171 16.57 -19.56 1.20
CA THR A 171 16.39 -20.83 1.90
C THR A 171 14.95 -21.33 1.82
N GLN A 172 14.84 -22.65 1.91
CA GLN A 172 13.60 -23.40 1.87
C GLN A 172 13.73 -24.64 2.77
N PRO A 173 12.63 -25.19 3.28
CA PRO A 173 12.70 -26.31 4.20
C PRO A 173 13.06 -27.63 3.50
N GLN A 174 13.46 -28.63 4.29
CA GLN A 174 13.67 -30.00 3.83
C GLN A 174 12.48 -30.46 2.97
N THR A 175 12.76 -31.10 1.83
CA THR A 175 11.76 -31.53 0.83
C THR A 175 10.87 -30.44 0.22
N ILE A 176 11.10 -29.15 0.50
CA ILE A 176 10.27 -28.01 0.05
C ILE A 176 8.82 -28.04 0.58
N MET A 177 8.42 -29.04 1.38
CA MET A 177 7.02 -29.34 1.68
C MET A 177 6.65 -29.00 3.12
N HIS A 178 6.95 -27.77 3.58
CA HIS A 178 6.59 -27.28 4.93
C HIS A 178 6.17 -25.81 4.91
N LEU A 179 5.23 -25.43 5.78
CA LEU A 179 4.88 -24.03 6.08
C LEU A 179 5.79 -23.38 7.13
N GLU A 180 7.01 -23.90 7.23
CA GLU A 180 8.09 -23.44 8.10
C GLU A 180 9.43 -23.79 7.46
N THR A 181 10.47 -23.00 7.70
CA THR A 181 11.74 -23.11 6.96
C THR A 181 12.88 -23.60 7.84
N ILE A 182 13.13 -24.92 7.76
CA ILE A 182 14.28 -25.59 8.36
C ILE A 182 14.80 -26.69 7.43
N SER A 183 16.12 -26.77 7.24
CA SER A 183 16.79 -27.84 6.51
C SER A 183 18.05 -28.30 7.25
N VAL A 184 18.55 -29.50 6.96
CA VAL A 184 19.86 -29.93 7.49
C VAL A 184 21.03 -29.15 6.89
N ILE A 185 20.82 -28.55 5.71
CA ILE A 185 21.87 -27.85 4.95
C ILE A 185 22.14 -26.48 5.58
N PHE A 186 21.10 -25.65 5.66
CA PHE A 186 21.24 -24.28 6.12
C PHE A 186 20.76 -24.06 7.55
N GLY A 187 20.11 -25.05 8.16
CA GLY A 187 19.47 -24.88 9.45
C GLY A 187 18.15 -24.15 9.34
N ARG A 188 17.78 -23.45 10.42
CA ARG A 188 16.49 -22.77 10.60
C ARG A 188 16.55 -21.33 10.11
N THR A 189 15.52 -20.93 9.37
CA THR A 189 15.24 -19.52 9.06
C THR A 189 14.20 -19.00 10.03
N VAL A 190 14.50 -17.87 10.68
CA VAL A 190 13.65 -17.31 11.73
C VAL A 190 12.90 -16.08 11.26
N ASN A 191 11.79 -15.75 11.92
CA ASN A 191 11.00 -14.56 11.62
C ASN A 191 11.75 -13.28 12.03
N PRO A 192 11.79 -12.24 11.18
CA PRO A 192 12.48 -10.99 11.51
C PRO A 192 11.79 -10.14 12.58
N TYR A 193 10.51 -10.34 12.87
CA TYR A 193 9.79 -9.64 13.94
C TYR A 193 9.98 -10.30 15.31
N ASN A 194 10.14 -11.63 15.33
CA ASN A 194 10.36 -12.40 16.54
C ASN A 194 11.08 -13.71 16.20
N ARG A 195 12.35 -13.84 16.57
CA ARG A 195 13.19 -14.99 16.23
C ARG A 195 12.74 -16.33 16.84
N ASN A 196 11.82 -16.32 17.80
CA ASN A 196 11.18 -17.52 18.34
C ASN A 196 10.01 -18.03 17.48
N LEU A 197 9.63 -17.29 16.44
CA LEU A 197 8.57 -17.65 15.49
C LEU A 197 9.17 -18.05 14.13
N THR A 198 8.41 -18.84 13.39
CA THR A 198 8.73 -19.24 12.02
C THR A 198 8.67 -18.05 11.06
N SER A 199 9.56 -18.02 10.06
CA SER A 199 9.36 -17.15 8.88
C SER A 199 8.19 -17.60 8.00
N GLY A 200 7.60 -18.75 8.30
CA GLY A 200 6.73 -19.48 7.38
C GLY A 200 7.54 -20.30 6.38
N GLY A 201 6.84 -20.89 5.42
CA GLY A 201 7.45 -21.74 4.41
C GLY A 201 6.45 -22.14 3.33
N SER A 202 6.88 -22.76 2.24
CA SER A 202 8.27 -23.16 1.99
C SER A 202 9.13 -22.07 1.38
N SER A 203 8.56 -20.90 1.07
CA SER A 203 9.30 -19.72 0.63
C SER A 203 9.72 -18.85 1.83
N GLY A 204 10.17 -19.48 2.93
CA GLY A 204 10.46 -18.75 4.18
C GLY A 204 11.70 -17.86 4.12
N GLY A 205 12.69 -18.26 3.32
CA GLY A 205 13.83 -17.40 3.03
C GLY A 205 13.42 -16.11 2.30
N GLU A 206 12.52 -16.20 1.31
CA GLU A 206 11.94 -15.02 0.64
C GLU A 206 11.22 -14.11 1.65
N SER A 207 10.35 -14.65 2.51
CA SER A 207 9.64 -13.84 3.50
C SER A 207 10.57 -13.19 4.52
N ALA A 208 11.57 -13.91 5.04
CA ALA A 208 12.49 -13.31 6.00
C ALA A 208 13.32 -12.18 5.37
N LEU A 209 13.74 -12.36 4.12
CA LEU A 209 14.44 -11.34 3.33
C LEU A 209 13.55 -10.11 3.06
N LEU A 210 12.33 -10.32 2.56
CA LEU A 210 11.34 -9.26 2.29
C LEU A 210 10.90 -8.54 3.58
N GLY A 211 10.73 -9.29 4.67
CA GLY A 211 10.36 -8.76 5.98
C GLY A 211 11.43 -7.87 6.60
N LEU A 212 12.69 -7.99 6.16
CA LEU A 212 13.77 -7.03 6.46
C LEU A 212 14.03 -6.05 5.34
N ARG A 213 13.20 -6.02 4.28
CA ARG A 213 13.36 -5.26 3.03
C ARG A 213 14.72 -5.47 2.36
N GLY A 214 15.35 -6.62 2.60
CA GLY A 214 16.53 -7.07 1.86
C GLY A 214 16.23 -7.43 0.42
N SER A 215 14.94 -7.48 0.05
CA SER A 215 14.36 -7.47 -1.29
C SER A 215 13.08 -6.62 -1.26
N LEU A 216 12.64 -6.11 -2.41
CA LEU A 216 11.29 -5.54 -2.57
C LEU A 216 10.33 -6.48 -3.29
N LEU A 217 10.86 -7.34 -4.16
CA LEU A 217 10.09 -8.29 -4.97
C LEU A 217 10.86 -9.61 -5.03
N GLY A 218 10.16 -10.68 -4.68
CA GLY A 218 10.66 -12.04 -4.65
C GLY A 218 9.75 -13.01 -5.39
N VAL A 219 10.30 -14.15 -5.79
CA VAL A 219 9.54 -15.21 -6.46
C VAL A 219 9.48 -16.45 -5.57
N GLY A 220 8.27 -16.72 -5.06
CA GLY A 220 7.96 -17.94 -4.31
C GLY A 220 7.32 -19.01 -5.18
N GLY A 221 6.96 -20.13 -4.55
CA GLY A 221 6.15 -21.19 -5.16
C GLY A 221 5.16 -21.74 -4.14
N ASP A 222 3.94 -22.07 -4.57
CA ASP A 222 2.81 -22.41 -3.70
C ASP A 222 2.02 -23.62 -4.22
N ILE A 223 2.10 -24.72 -3.45
CA ILE A 223 1.34 -25.95 -3.64
C ILE A 223 0.35 -26.23 -2.50
N GLY A 224 0.55 -25.59 -1.33
CA GLY A 224 -0.29 -25.73 -0.14
C GLY A 224 -0.39 -24.46 0.72
N GLY A 225 0.13 -23.32 0.25
CA GLY A 225 0.25 -22.07 1.03
C GLY A 225 1.63 -21.42 0.99
N SER A 226 2.59 -21.98 0.27
CA SER A 226 4.00 -21.62 0.37
C SER A 226 4.40 -20.23 -0.16
N ILE A 227 3.48 -19.47 -0.75
CA ILE A 227 3.63 -18.01 -0.97
C ILE A 227 2.88 -17.24 0.12
N ARG A 228 1.64 -17.67 0.39
CA ARG A 228 0.67 -16.95 1.22
C ARG A 228 1.00 -16.98 2.71
N CYS A 229 1.22 -18.16 3.28
CA CYS A 229 1.58 -18.33 4.69
C CYS A 229 2.87 -17.56 5.08
N PRO A 230 4.02 -17.71 4.38
CA PRO A 230 5.21 -16.95 4.71
C PRO A 230 5.03 -15.45 4.51
N SER A 231 4.28 -15.00 3.50
CA SER A 231 3.96 -13.57 3.34
C SER A 231 3.15 -13.04 4.53
N ALA A 232 2.15 -13.79 4.97
CA ALA A 232 1.30 -13.43 6.09
C ALA A 232 2.08 -13.32 7.41
N HIS A 233 3.03 -14.24 7.64
CA HIS A 233 3.84 -14.33 8.85
C HIS A 233 4.81 -13.17 9.04
N VAL A 234 5.16 -12.45 7.98
CA VAL A 234 6.07 -11.29 8.02
C VAL A 234 5.41 -9.99 7.57
N GLY A 235 4.09 -10.00 7.34
CA GLY A 235 3.32 -8.80 7.00
C GLY A 235 3.66 -8.21 5.65
N VAL A 236 3.84 -9.05 4.63
CA VAL A 236 4.06 -8.62 3.24
C VAL A 236 2.97 -9.16 2.32
N TYR A 237 2.90 -8.64 1.10
CA TYR A 237 1.97 -9.13 0.08
C TYR A 237 2.50 -10.41 -0.56
N GLY A 238 1.58 -11.31 -0.90
CA GLY A 238 1.91 -12.52 -1.65
C GLY A 238 0.73 -12.92 -2.54
N PHE A 239 0.99 -13.28 -3.78
CA PHE A 239 -0.05 -13.71 -4.70
C PHE A 239 0.22 -15.12 -5.21
N LYS A 240 -0.74 -16.02 -5.02
CA LYS A 240 -0.79 -17.33 -5.64
C LYS A 240 -1.70 -17.25 -6.88
N PRO A 241 -1.14 -17.25 -8.10
CA PRO A 241 -1.95 -17.27 -9.32
C PRO A 241 -2.75 -18.58 -9.47
N THR A 242 -3.65 -18.61 -10.44
CA THR A 242 -4.25 -19.85 -10.93
C THR A 242 -3.16 -20.78 -11.50
N LEU A 243 -3.29 -22.09 -11.28
CA LEU A 243 -2.39 -23.08 -11.87
C LEU A 243 -2.35 -22.92 -13.40
N LYS A 244 -1.18 -23.18 -13.99
CA LYS A 244 -0.95 -23.08 -15.43
C LYS A 244 -1.20 -21.66 -15.99
N ARG A 245 -1.26 -20.62 -15.16
CA ARG A 245 -1.13 -19.22 -15.61
C ARG A 245 0.33 -18.84 -15.83
N ILE A 246 1.21 -19.34 -14.97
CA ILE A 246 2.67 -19.17 -15.07
C ILE A 246 3.33 -20.54 -15.18
N SER A 247 4.39 -20.63 -16.00
CA SER A 247 5.17 -21.86 -16.19
C SER A 247 5.94 -22.28 -14.94
N VAL A 248 5.98 -23.59 -14.74
CA VAL A 248 6.85 -24.27 -13.77
C VAL A 248 8.04 -24.96 -14.45
N MET A 249 8.20 -24.83 -15.77
CA MET A 249 9.32 -25.42 -16.50
C MET A 249 10.66 -24.92 -15.94
N GLY A 250 11.53 -25.86 -15.62
CA GLY A 250 12.83 -25.57 -14.99
C GLY A 250 12.79 -25.44 -13.46
N GLY A 251 11.70 -25.85 -12.80
CA GLY A 251 11.70 -26.10 -11.35
C GLY A 251 12.28 -27.48 -11.01
N ARG A 252 13.02 -27.60 -9.90
CA ARG A 252 13.51 -28.89 -9.36
C ARG A 252 12.72 -29.27 -8.10
N ALA A 253 12.03 -30.39 -8.15
CA ALA A 253 11.31 -30.98 -7.01
C ALA A 253 11.21 -32.50 -7.22
N PRO A 254 11.04 -33.31 -6.16
CA PRO A 254 10.77 -34.73 -6.32
C PRO A 254 9.40 -34.95 -6.97
N MET A 255 9.15 -36.15 -7.48
CA MET A 255 7.90 -36.56 -8.13
C MET A 255 7.58 -35.72 -9.36
N ALA A 256 8.60 -35.47 -10.18
CA ALA A 256 8.43 -34.81 -11.48
C ALA A 256 7.43 -35.60 -12.35
N GLY A 257 6.45 -34.90 -12.93
CA GLY A 257 5.36 -35.51 -13.69
C GLY A 257 4.09 -35.78 -12.88
N LYS A 258 4.08 -35.55 -11.57
CA LYS A 258 2.88 -35.67 -10.73
C LYS A 258 1.90 -34.52 -10.98
N GLU A 259 0.78 -34.82 -11.65
CA GLU A 259 -0.25 -33.84 -12.02
C GLU A 259 -1.45 -33.75 -11.06
N THR A 260 -1.46 -34.52 -9.97
CA THR A 260 -2.59 -34.60 -9.03
C THR A 260 -2.90 -33.27 -8.35
N ILE A 261 -1.88 -32.63 -7.81
CA ILE A 261 -1.88 -31.28 -7.22
C ILE A 261 -0.57 -30.62 -7.65
N ALA A 262 -0.68 -29.56 -8.45
CA ALA A 262 0.47 -28.85 -8.97
C ALA A 262 0.81 -27.62 -8.12
N SER A 263 2.07 -27.19 -8.20
CA SER A 263 2.53 -25.91 -7.64
C SER A 263 2.37 -24.79 -8.67
N THR A 264 2.31 -23.55 -8.21
CA THR A 264 2.43 -22.36 -9.06
C THR A 264 3.44 -21.38 -8.47
N PRO A 265 4.32 -20.79 -9.30
CA PRO A 265 5.14 -19.67 -8.88
C PRO A 265 4.32 -18.39 -8.82
N GLY A 266 4.73 -17.44 -7.99
CA GLY A 266 4.05 -16.15 -7.86
C GLY A 266 4.85 -15.14 -7.06
N PRO A 267 4.45 -13.86 -7.10
CA PRO A 267 5.19 -12.79 -6.47
C PRO A 267 4.95 -12.73 -4.95
N MET A 268 6.02 -12.40 -4.23
CA MET A 268 6.00 -11.93 -2.85
C MET A 268 6.64 -10.55 -2.81
N THR A 269 6.03 -9.56 -2.14
CA THR A 269 6.48 -8.17 -2.25
C THR A 269 6.05 -7.31 -1.08
N VAL A 270 6.77 -6.21 -0.83
CA VAL A 270 6.40 -5.18 0.16
C VAL A 270 5.48 -4.09 -0.43
N ASP A 271 5.13 -4.19 -1.72
CA ASP A 271 4.40 -3.18 -2.49
C ASP A 271 3.24 -3.83 -3.27
N ARG A 272 1.98 -3.50 -2.95
CA ARG A 272 0.79 -4.12 -3.58
C ARG A 272 0.84 -4.02 -5.11
N GLU A 273 1.22 -2.87 -5.64
CA GLU A 273 1.28 -2.60 -7.08
C GLU A 273 2.21 -3.58 -7.82
N ALA A 274 3.22 -4.09 -7.13
CA ALA A 274 4.18 -5.01 -7.72
C ALA A 274 3.61 -6.41 -7.99
N LEU A 275 2.50 -6.80 -7.33
CA LEU A 275 1.80 -8.06 -7.65
C LEU A 275 1.33 -8.04 -9.11
N GLU A 276 0.67 -6.96 -9.53
CA GLU A 276 0.18 -6.81 -10.90
C GLU A 276 1.33 -6.62 -11.90
N LEU A 277 2.34 -5.81 -11.54
CA LEU A 277 3.53 -5.61 -12.37
C LEU A 277 4.23 -6.94 -12.67
N PHE A 278 4.40 -7.79 -11.67
CA PHE A 278 5.00 -9.11 -11.83
C PHE A 278 4.19 -9.98 -12.78
N MET A 279 2.86 -10.03 -12.64
CA MET A 279 2.01 -10.83 -13.53
C MET A 279 2.09 -10.34 -14.97
N LYS A 280 2.15 -9.02 -15.21
CA LYS A 280 2.35 -8.45 -16.54
C LYS A 280 3.70 -8.86 -17.13
N ALA A 281 4.77 -8.74 -16.36
CA ALA A 281 6.12 -9.12 -16.79
C ALA A 281 6.22 -10.63 -17.06
N ALA A 282 5.68 -11.48 -16.18
CA ALA A 282 5.72 -12.94 -16.34
C ALA A 282 4.97 -13.45 -17.58
N LEU A 283 4.02 -12.68 -18.10
CA LEU A 283 3.20 -13.03 -19.26
C LEU A 283 3.60 -12.30 -20.55
N SER A 284 4.54 -11.36 -20.50
CA SER A 284 4.88 -10.48 -21.63
C SER A 284 5.46 -11.25 -22.82
N SER A 285 6.23 -12.30 -22.56
CA SER A 285 6.85 -13.18 -23.55
C SER A 285 5.86 -14.14 -24.23
N LYS A 286 4.58 -14.13 -23.81
CA LYS A 286 3.56 -15.10 -24.23
C LYS A 286 4.05 -16.54 -23.99
N PRO A 287 4.37 -16.91 -22.73
CA PRO A 287 5.12 -18.13 -22.41
C PRO A 287 4.46 -19.43 -22.87
N TRP A 288 3.14 -19.43 -23.13
CA TRP A 288 2.40 -20.55 -23.72
C TRP A 288 2.87 -20.95 -25.13
N ARG A 289 3.67 -20.11 -25.80
CA ARG A 289 4.32 -20.47 -27.08
C ARG A 289 5.50 -21.43 -26.90
N ILE A 290 6.05 -21.51 -25.69
CA ILE A 290 7.18 -22.38 -25.32
C ILE A 290 6.67 -23.52 -24.42
N ASP A 291 5.83 -23.21 -23.44
CA ASP A 291 5.20 -24.17 -22.55
C ASP A 291 3.73 -24.42 -22.96
N PRO A 292 3.43 -25.49 -23.72
CA PRO A 292 2.07 -25.76 -24.18
C PRO A 292 1.12 -26.20 -23.06
N SER A 293 1.61 -26.41 -21.83
CA SER A 293 0.77 -26.76 -20.70
C SER A 293 -0.02 -25.57 -20.14
N LEU A 294 0.34 -24.33 -20.52
CA LEU A 294 -0.24 -23.11 -19.99
C LEU A 294 -1.61 -22.76 -20.57
N THR A 295 -2.41 -22.09 -19.75
CA THR A 295 -3.63 -21.43 -20.22
C THR A 295 -3.25 -20.16 -20.98
N VAL A 296 -3.73 -20.05 -22.22
CA VAL A 296 -3.54 -18.84 -23.05
C VAL A 296 -4.44 -17.71 -22.52
N LYS A 297 -3.88 -16.86 -21.66
CA LYS A 297 -4.60 -15.68 -21.14
C LYS A 297 -3.62 -14.55 -20.84
N GLU A 298 -3.67 -13.49 -21.65
CA GLU A 298 -2.94 -12.24 -21.40
C GLU A 298 -3.48 -11.52 -20.17
N TRP A 299 -2.66 -10.67 -19.54
CA TRP A 299 -3.11 -9.90 -18.38
C TRP A 299 -3.96 -8.71 -18.82
N ALA A 300 -5.18 -8.61 -18.30
CA ALA A 300 -6.09 -7.49 -18.57
C ALA A 300 -6.59 -6.88 -17.25
N PRO A 301 -6.38 -5.57 -17.00
CA PRO A 301 -6.88 -4.92 -15.79
C PRO A 301 -8.39 -5.15 -15.62
N TYR A 302 -8.80 -5.42 -14.39
CA TYR A 302 -10.21 -5.61 -14.03
C TYR A 302 -10.72 -4.40 -13.23
N THR A 303 -11.96 -4.00 -13.48
CA THR A 303 -12.65 -2.95 -12.72
C THR A 303 -14.06 -3.40 -12.44
N PHE A 304 -14.51 -3.23 -11.19
CA PHE A 304 -15.89 -3.51 -10.80
C PHE A 304 -16.81 -2.39 -11.28
N ASP A 305 -17.95 -2.75 -11.85
CA ASP A 305 -19.02 -1.85 -12.30
C ASP A 305 -20.10 -1.62 -11.23
N ARG A 306 -20.01 -2.36 -10.12
CA ARG A 306 -20.90 -2.30 -8.95
C ARG A 306 -20.09 -2.38 -7.66
N PRO A 307 -20.67 -2.02 -6.51
CA PRO A 307 -20.06 -2.32 -5.22
C PRO A 307 -19.74 -3.80 -5.09
N LEU A 308 -18.57 -4.10 -4.51
CA LEU A 308 -18.12 -5.47 -4.33
C LEU A 308 -19.06 -6.22 -3.37
N LYS A 309 -19.37 -7.47 -3.71
CA LYS A 309 -19.99 -8.44 -2.81
C LYS A 309 -18.92 -9.38 -2.29
N ILE A 310 -18.58 -9.23 -1.01
CA ILE A 310 -17.50 -9.94 -0.34
C ILE A 310 -18.11 -10.93 0.64
N ALA A 311 -17.75 -12.20 0.52
CA ALA A 311 -18.08 -13.17 1.55
C ALA A 311 -16.94 -13.29 2.57
N VAL A 312 -17.26 -13.34 3.86
CA VAL A 312 -16.26 -13.47 4.93
C VAL A 312 -16.29 -14.89 5.48
N GLN A 313 -15.19 -15.62 5.32
CA GLN A 313 -15.01 -16.91 5.98
C GLN A 313 -14.36 -16.70 7.34
N TRP A 314 -15.17 -16.73 8.40
CA TRP A 314 -14.75 -16.46 9.78
C TRP A 314 -13.87 -17.55 10.40
N TRP A 315 -14.03 -18.78 9.93
CA TRP A 315 -13.31 -19.98 10.35
C TRP A 315 -13.43 -21.03 9.22
N ASP A 316 -12.73 -22.14 9.29
CA ASP A 316 -12.73 -23.16 8.23
C ASP A 316 -13.54 -24.43 8.54
N GLY A 317 -14.34 -24.41 9.61
CA GLY A 317 -15.09 -25.59 10.04
C GLY A 317 -14.26 -26.59 10.87
N ILE A 318 -12.96 -26.34 11.08
CA ILE A 318 -12.07 -27.26 11.80
C ILE A 318 -11.32 -26.54 12.93
N VAL A 319 -10.60 -25.45 12.64
CA VAL A 319 -9.76 -24.72 13.59
C VAL A 319 -10.24 -23.29 13.73
N GLN A 320 -10.48 -22.84 14.95
CA GLN A 320 -10.85 -21.45 15.21
C GLN A 320 -9.62 -20.53 15.09
N PRO A 321 -9.74 -19.39 14.37
CA PRO A 321 -8.65 -18.42 14.36
C PRO A 321 -8.38 -17.81 15.74
N HIS A 322 -7.11 -17.55 16.03
CA HIS A 322 -6.69 -16.83 17.22
C HIS A 322 -7.33 -15.43 17.27
N PRO A 323 -7.47 -14.85 18.48
CA PRO A 323 -8.04 -13.51 18.68
C PRO A 323 -7.57 -12.41 17.71
N PRO A 324 -6.25 -12.23 17.41
CA PRO A 324 -5.81 -11.18 16.50
C PRO A 324 -6.31 -11.38 15.07
N MET A 325 -6.44 -12.63 14.61
CA MET A 325 -6.93 -12.95 13.27
C MET A 325 -8.44 -12.67 13.16
N THR A 326 -9.20 -13.06 14.19
CA THR A 326 -10.64 -12.75 14.27
C THR A 326 -10.88 -11.24 14.32
N ARG A 327 -10.06 -10.49 15.07
CA ARG A 327 -10.11 -9.03 15.11
C ARG A 327 -9.83 -8.42 13.73
N ALA A 328 -8.77 -8.87 13.05
CA ALA A 328 -8.45 -8.40 11.71
C ALA A 328 -9.61 -8.63 10.72
N LEU A 329 -10.23 -9.82 10.72
CA LEU A 329 -11.41 -10.10 9.89
C LEU A 329 -12.56 -9.12 10.17
N ARG A 330 -12.87 -8.88 11.45
CA ARG A 330 -13.95 -7.95 11.86
C ARG A 330 -13.65 -6.53 11.40
N GLU A 331 -12.45 -6.04 11.64
CA GLU A 331 -12.04 -4.68 11.27
C GLU A 331 -12.15 -4.46 9.75
N VAL A 332 -11.69 -5.42 8.94
CA VAL A 332 -11.76 -5.32 7.47
C VAL A 332 -13.20 -5.48 6.96
N ALA A 333 -13.98 -6.43 7.51
CA ALA A 333 -15.38 -6.61 7.13
C ALA A 333 -16.20 -5.33 7.41
N GLU A 334 -16.02 -4.70 8.58
CA GLU A 334 -16.69 -3.46 8.93
C GLU A 334 -16.22 -2.27 8.08
N ALA A 335 -14.93 -2.21 7.72
CA ALA A 335 -14.42 -1.22 6.78
C ALA A 335 -15.10 -1.33 5.41
N CYS A 336 -15.20 -2.55 4.87
CA CYS A 336 -15.88 -2.83 3.60
C CYS A 336 -17.36 -2.44 3.65
N LYS A 337 -18.10 -2.82 4.71
CA LYS A 337 -19.51 -2.43 4.89
C LYS A 337 -19.68 -0.91 4.89
N LYS A 338 -18.85 -0.17 5.64
CA LYS A 338 -18.92 1.30 5.67
C LYS A 338 -18.57 1.97 4.34
N ALA A 339 -17.72 1.33 3.54
CA ALA A 339 -17.42 1.78 2.18
C ALA A 339 -18.55 1.48 1.17
N GLY A 340 -19.67 0.90 1.60
CA GLY A 340 -20.82 0.58 0.76
C GLY A 340 -20.70 -0.74 0.00
N MET A 341 -19.74 -1.60 0.38
CA MET A 341 -19.65 -2.96 -0.14
C MET A 341 -20.69 -3.85 0.53
N GLU A 342 -21.18 -4.84 -0.21
CA GLU A 342 -22.04 -5.87 0.34
C GLU A 342 -21.17 -6.93 1.01
N VAL A 343 -21.38 -7.17 2.30
CA VAL A 343 -20.60 -8.13 3.08
C VAL A 343 -21.52 -9.20 3.63
N VAL A 344 -21.29 -10.44 3.22
CA VAL A 344 -22.06 -11.62 3.61
C VAL A 344 -21.16 -12.65 4.29
N ASP A 345 -21.74 -13.61 4.99
CA ASP A 345 -20.98 -14.69 5.59
C ASP A 345 -20.72 -15.81 4.56
N TRP A 346 -19.51 -16.36 4.57
CA TRP A 346 -19.20 -17.58 3.83
C TRP A 346 -19.35 -18.78 4.78
N ASP A 347 -20.45 -19.51 4.65
CA ASP A 347 -20.65 -20.74 5.41
C ASP A 347 -19.87 -21.91 4.78
N CYS A 348 -18.79 -22.32 5.45
CA CYS A 348 -17.95 -23.43 5.01
C CYS A 348 -18.33 -24.79 5.62
N GLU A 349 -19.21 -24.85 6.63
CA GLU A 349 -19.56 -26.13 7.28
C GLU A 349 -20.16 -27.14 6.29
N PRO A 350 -21.13 -26.78 5.42
CA PRO A 350 -21.69 -27.70 4.43
C PRO A 350 -20.68 -28.14 3.35
N LEU A 351 -19.50 -27.51 3.30
CA LEU A 351 -18.47 -27.76 2.31
C LEU A 351 -17.40 -28.73 2.83
N PHE A 352 -17.45 -29.16 4.10
CA PHE A 352 -16.62 -30.23 4.67
C PHE A 352 -15.11 -30.07 4.40
N HIS A 353 -14.50 -28.99 4.86
CA HIS A 353 -13.07 -28.71 4.64
C HIS A 353 -12.12 -29.83 5.12
N ARG A 354 -12.52 -30.65 6.10
CA ARG A 354 -11.74 -31.83 6.52
C ARG A 354 -11.50 -32.81 5.36
N LYS A 355 -12.51 -33.02 4.51
CA LYS A 355 -12.39 -33.84 3.30
C LYS A 355 -11.38 -33.26 2.32
N SER A 356 -11.27 -31.93 2.25
CA SER A 356 -10.24 -31.28 1.44
C SER A 356 -8.83 -31.66 1.89
N TRP A 357 -8.58 -31.67 3.20
CA TRP A 357 -7.28 -32.05 3.74
C TRP A 357 -6.98 -33.52 3.44
N GLU A 358 -7.92 -34.42 3.70
CA GLU A 358 -7.75 -35.86 3.43
C GLU A 358 -7.41 -36.16 1.96
N ILE A 359 -8.06 -35.47 1.03
CA ILE A 359 -7.75 -35.59 -0.41
C ILE A 359 -6.35 -35.02 -0.70
N LEU A 360 -6.03 -33.83 -0.18
CA LEU A 360 -4.76 -33.15 -0.43
C LEU A 360 -3.57 -33.92 0.12
N SER A 361 -3.60 -34.33 1.39
CA SER A 361 -2.50 -35.01 2.06
C SER A 361 -2.14 -36.32 1.35
N ALA A 362 -3.15 -37.05 0.87
CA ALA A 362 -2.95 -38.19 -0.01
C ALA A 362 -2.37 -37.83 -1.39
N LEU A 363 -2.95 -36.84 -2.08
CA LEU A 363 -2.53 -36.47 -3.44
C LEU A 363 -1.18 -35.74 -3.50
N TYR A 364 -0.66 -35.23 -2.38
CA TYR A 364 0.72 -34.74 -2.30
C TYR A 364 1.74 -35.85 -2.47
N TRP A 365 1.43 -37.07 -2.00
CA TRP A 365 2.34 -38.21 -1.91
C TRP A 365 1.70 -39.50 -2.44
N PRO A 366 1.33 -39.56 -3.74
CA PRO A 366 0.69 -40.74 -4.31
C PRO A 366 1.62 -41.97 -4.35
N ASP A 367 2.93 -41.77 -4.26
CA ASP A 367 3.96 -42.81 -4.12
C ASP A 367 4.25 -43.17 -2.65
N GLY A 368 3.48 -42.62 -1.69
CA GLY A 368 3.76 -42.77 -0.27
C GLY A 368 5.00 -42.03 0.23
N GLY A 369 5.55 -41.10 -0.57
CA GLY A 369 6.78 -40.38 -0.27
C GLY A 369 8.06 -41.14 -0.63
N GLU A 370 7.96 -42.25 -1.35
CA GLU A 370 9.08 -43.12 -1.74
C GLU A 370 10.23 -42.33 -2.38
N GLU A 371 9.96 -41.48 -3.37
CA GLU A 371 11.02 -40.73 -4.06
C GLU A 371 11.69 -39.70 -3.13
N ALA A 372 10.91 -38.95 -2.37
CA ALA A 372 11.44 -37.92 -1.47
C ALA A 372 12.22 -38.54 -0.30
N LEU A 373 11.72 -39.61 0.32
CA LEU A 373 12.42 -40.32 1.39
C LEU A 373 13.67 -41.02 0.87
N GLY A 374 13.62 -41.61 -0.32
CA GLY A 374 14.77 -42.23 -0.97
C GLY A 374 15.90 -41.22 -1.25
N LEU A 375 15.58 -39.97 -1.60
CA LEU A 375 16.58 -38.90 -1.75
C LEU A 375 17.26 -38.55 -0.43
N LEU A 376 16.54 -38.57 0.70
CA LEU A 376 17.13 -38.36 2.03
C LEU A 376 18.05 -39.54 2.38
N GLU A 377 17.55 -40.77 2.23
CA GLU A 377 18.27 -42.01 2.51
C GLU A 377 19.57 -42.13 1.69
N ALA A 378 19.57 -41.71 0.42
CA ALA A 378 20.72 -41.77 -0.47
C ALA A 378 21.99 -41.08 0.05
N THR A 379 21.85 -40.17 1.03
CA THR A 379 22.98 -39.51 1.70
C THR A 379 22.99 -39.71 3.22
N GLY A 380 22.06 -40.50 3.75
CA GLY A 380 21.83 -40.67 5.18
C GLY A 380 21.31 -39.39 5.86
N GLU A 381 20.61 -38.53 5.12
CA GLU A 381 20.01 -37.30 5.66
C GLU A 381 18.90 -37.63 6.67
N PRO A 382 18.93 -37.11 7.91
CA PRO A 382 17.88 -37.38 8.88
C PRO A 382 16.56 -36.72 8.49
N ILE A 383 15.46 -37.43 8.70
CA ILE A 383 14.10 -36.89 8.50
C ILE A 383 13.79 -35.89 9.62
N LEU A 384 13.55 -34.63 9.26
CA LEU A 384 13.18 -33.59 10.23
C LEU A 384 11.73 -33.75 10.72
N PRO A 385 11.38 -33.22 11.90
CA PRO A 385 10.06 -33.43 12.52
C PRO A 385 8.87 -33.10 11.61
N LEU A 386 8.92 -31.99 10.87
CA LEU A 386 7.81 -31.63 9.97
C LEU A 386 7.75 -32.52 8.72
N THR A 387 8.89 -33.01 8.21
CA THR A 387 8.93 -34.02 7.12
C THR A 387 8.30 -35.32 7.56
N LYS A 388 8.63 -35.76 8.78
CA LYS A 388 7.98 -36.92 9.41
C LYS A 388 6.47 -36.70 9.54
N PHE A 389 6.04 -35.54 10.04
CA PHE A 389 4.63 -35.20 10.19
C PHE A 389 3.85 -35.29 8.87
N ILE A 390 4.36 -34.71 7.77
CA ILE A 390 3.60 -34.63 6.51
C ILE A 390 3.67 -35.91 5.67
N ILE A 391 4.74 -36.70 5.77
CA ILE A 391 4.91 -37.93 4.96
C ILE A 391 4.54 -39.18 5.75
N GLN A 392 5.00 -39.32 7.00
CA GLN A 392 4.92 -40.58 7.75
C GLN A 392 3.79 -40.62 8.78
N GLU A 393 3.33 -39.46 9.27
CA GLU A 393 2.28 -39.39 10.31
C GLU A 393 0.89 -39.06 9.74
N GLN A 394 0.79 -38.68 8.46
CA GLN A 394 -0.50 -38.50 7.80
C GLN A 394 -1.13 -39.86 7.45
N PRO A 395 -2.32 -40.20 7.96
CA PRO A 395 -2.93 -41.52 7.75
C PRO A 395 -3.34 -41.77 6.29
N THR A 396 -3.41 -40.74 5.47
CA THR A 396 -3.81 -40.82 4.06
C THR A 396 -2.63 -41.06 3.11
N VAL A 397 -1.40 -40.90 3.58
CA VAL A 397 -0.20 -41.06 2.75
C VAL A 397 0.15 -42.54 2.65
N LYS A 398 0.16 -43.05 1.42
CA LYS A 398 0.52 -44.43 1.09
C LYS A 398 0.94 -44.55 -0.37
N ASN A 399 1.64 -45.62 -0.70
CA ASN A 399 1.92 -45.97 -2.09
C ASN A 399 0.61 -46.45 -2.76
N MET A 400 0.08 -45.65 -3.68
CA MET A 400 -1.24 -45.88 -4.29
C MET A 400 -1.12 -46.66 -5.59
N THR A 401 -2.06 -47.58 -5.79
CA THR A 401 -2.30 -48.14 -7.11
C THR A 401 -2.87 -47.07 -8.04
N GLN A 402 -2.70 -47.26 -9.35
CA GLN A 402 -3.26 -46.36 -10.36
C GLN A 402 -4.80 -46.17 -10.21
N HIS A 403 -5.52 -47.22 -9.86
CA HIS A 403 -6.98 -47.16 -9.67
C HIS A 403 -7.37 -46.34 -8.43
N GLU A 404 -6.62 -46.46 -7.33
CA GLU A 404 -6.83 -45.64 -6.14
C GLU A 404 -6.55 -44.16 -6.43
N LEU A 405 -5.47 -43.88 -7.17
CA LEU A 405 -5.13 -42.54 -7.61
C LEU A 405 -6.24 -41.92 -8.46
N TRP A 406 -6.78 -42.66 -9.44
CA TRP A 406 -7.90 -42.20 -10.27
C TRP A 406 -9.17 -41.93 -9.46
N LYS A 407 -9.50 -42.82 -8.51
CA LYS A 407 -10.64 -42.63 -7.60
C LYS A 407 -10.47 -41.35 -6.79
N LEU A 408 -9.26 -41.07 -6.30
CA LEU A 408 -8.98 -39.87 -5.52
C LEU A 408 -8.97 -38.60 -6.37
N CYS A 409 -8.48 -38.65 -7.60
CA CYS A 409 -8.61 -37.55 -8.57
C CYS A 409 -10.07 -37.24 -8.89
N THR A 410 -10.93 -38.27 -8.99
CA THR A 410 -12.38 -38.09 -9.15
C THR A 410 -12.96 -37.37 -7.93
N ALA A 411 -12.61 -37.81 -6.71
CA ALA A 411 -13.06 -37.16 -5.48
C ALA A 411 -12.62 -35.70 -5.36
N ARG A 412 -11.40 -35.37 -5.82
CA ARG A 412 -10.90 -33.99 -5.93
C ARG A 412 -11.80 -33.16 -6.86
N ASP A 413 -12.12 -33.69 -8.04
CA ASP A 413 -12.87 -32.95 -9.05
C ASP A 413 -14.36 -32.80 -8.66
N ASP A 414 -14.94 -33.81 -8.01
CA ASP A 414 -16.27 -33.71 -7.39
C ASP A 414 -16.32 -32.62 -6.31
N TYR A 415 -15.28 -32.55 -5.48
CA TYR A 415 -15.17 -31.54 -4.44
C TYR A 415 -15.01 -30.12 -5.02
N ARG A 416 -14.19 -29.96 -6.07
CA ARG A 416 -14.11 -28.71 -6.84
C ARG A 416 -15.46 -28.28 -7.41
N ALA A 417 -16.21 -29.22 -7.98
CA ALA A 417 -17.52 -28.96 -8.54
C ALA A 417 -18.54 -28.56 -7.46
N ALA A 418 -18.50 -29.20 -6.29
CA ALA A 418 -19.34 -28.83 -5.15
C ALA A 418 -19.06 -27.41 -4.66
N TYR A 419 -17.78 -27.03 -4.51
CA TYR A 419 -17.39 -25.69 -4.10
C TYR A 419 -17.78 -24.62 -5.11
N ALA A 420 -17.59 -24.90 -6.40
CA ALA A 420 -17.99 -24.00 -7.47
C ALA A 420 -19.51 -23.76 -7.50
N ARG A 421 -20.32 -24.80 -7.23
CA ARG A 421 -21.78 -24.68 -7.08
C ARG A 421 -22.17 -23.85 -5.87
N ALA A 422 -21.56 -24.10 -4.72
CA ALA A 422 -21.81 -23.32 -3.51
C ALA A 422 -21.55 -21.83 -3.73
N TRP A 423 -20.46 -21.49 -4.42
CA TRP A 423 -20.17 -20.12 -4.81
C TRP A 423 -21.23 -19.54 -5.74
N THR A 424 -21.69 -20.30 -6.74
CA THR A 424 -22.77 -19.82 -7.64
C THR A 424 -24.08 -19.60 -6.90
N TYR A 425 -24.41 -20.45 -5.93
CA TYR A 425 -25.63 -20.32 -5.14
C TYR A 425 -25.67 -19.10 -4.23
N THR A 426 -24.55 -18.41 -4.00
CA THR A 426 -24.55 -17.11 -3.31
C THR A 426 -25.36 -16.03 -4.03
N GLY A 427 -25.63 -16.21 -5.33
CA GLY A 427 -26.51 -15.32 -6.10
C GLY A 427 -27.96 -15.76 -6.17
N ASN A 428 -28.39 -16.82 -5.49
CA ASN A 428 -29.77 -17.32 -5.60
C ASN A 428 -30.81 -16.34 -5.03
N GLU A 429 -30.47 -15.56 -4.00
CA GLU A 429 -31.43 -14.67 -3.33
C GLU A 429 -31.61 -13.33 -4.07
N ASP A 430 -30.53 -12.78 -4.62
CA ASP A 430 -30.48 -11.41 -5.15
C ASP A 430 -29.97 -11.32 -6.60
N GLY A 431 -29.69 -12.46 -7.23
CA GLY A 431 -29.13 -12.55 -8.57
C GLY A 431 -27.65 -12.21 -8.68
N LYS A 432 -26.94 -12.02 -7.56
CA LYS A 432 -25.53 -11.57 -7.55
C LYS A 432 -24.64 -12.55 -6.81
N GLU A 433 -23.79 -13.25 -7.56
CA GLU A 433 -22.74 -14.05 -6.95
C GLU A 433 -21.75 -13.17 -6.16
N VAL A 434 -21.20 -13.74 -5.10
CA VAL A 434 -20.04 -13.21 -4.38
C VAL A 434 -18.88 -13.02 -5.37
N ASP A 435 -18.23 -11.86 -5.30
CA ASP A 435 -17.08 -11.54 -6.16
C ASP A 435 -15.79 -12.18 -5.63
N VAL A 436 -15.57 -12.11 -4.32
CA VAL A 436 -14.39 -12.65 -3.63
C VAL A 436 -14.72 -13.13 -2.22
N ILE A 437 -13.91 -14.06 -1.71
CA ILE A 437 -13.95 -14.49 -0.31
C ILE A 437 -12.78 -13.84 0.45
N LEU A 438 -13.08 -13.14 1.54
CA LEU A 438 -12.11 -12.67 2.53
C LEU A 438 -11.96 -13.72 3.63
N CYS A 439 -10.73 -14.19 3.90
CA CYS A 439 -10.49 -15.22 4.90
C CYS A 439 -9.07 -15.16 5.51
N PRO A 440 -8.81 -15.90 6.60
CA PRO A 440 -7.46 -16.01 7.16
C PRO A 440 -6.50 -16.80 6.24
N PRO A 441 -5.23 -16.40 6.09
CA PRO A 441 -4.16 -17.18 5.46
C PRO A 441 -3.43 -18.13 6.42
N SER A 442 -3.79 -18.09 7.69
CA SER A 442 -3.34 -18.96 8.77
C SER A 442 -4.36 -18.82 9.91
N PHE A 443 -4.34 -19.71 10.89
CA PHE A 443 -5.19 -19.57 12.08
C PHE A 443 -4.80 -18.35 12.94
N GLY A 444 -3.58 -17.82 12.80
CA GLY A 444 -3.09 -16.73 13.62
C GLY A 444 -1.84 -16.05 13.04
N ALA A 445 -1.08 -15.38 13.90
CA ALA A 445 0.26 -14.91 13.57
C ALA A 445 1.23 -16.10 13.37
N ALA A 446 2.47 -15.79 12.97
CA ALA A 446 3.51 -16.80 12.74
C ALA A 446 3.67 -17.75 13.94
N THR A 447 3.66 -19.06 13.71
CA THR A 447 3.74 -20.09 14.75
C THR A 447 5.12 -20.16 15.41
N PRO A 448 5.22 -20.74 16.63
CA PRO A 448 6.50 -21.14 17.20
C PRO A 448 7.14 -22.25 16.36
N HIS A 449 8.45 -22.41 16.50
CA HIS A 449 9.22 -23.43 15.79
C HIS A 449 8.67 -24.86 16.01
N ASP A 450 8.66 -25.65 14.94
CA ASP A 450 8.22 -27.04 14.83
C ASP A 450 6.70 -27.26 15.03
N GLN A 451 5.92 -26.18 15.01
CA GLN A 451 4.47 -26.20 15.28
C GLN A 451 3.59 -25.88 14.07
N SER A 452 4.18 -25.75 12.87
CA SER A 452 3.46 -25.45 11.61
C SER A 452 2.71 -26.66 11.03
N ARG A 453 1.81 -27.25 11.82
CA ARG A 453 1.13 -28.53 11.57
C ARG A 453 -0.31 -28.40 11.06
N TYR A 454 -0.81 -27.17 10.87
CA TYR A 454 -2.16 -26.94 10.34
C TYR A 454 -2.13 -26.05 9.10
N TRP A 455 -2.53 -26.58 7.95
CA TRP A 455 -2.43 -25.90 6.64
C TRP A 455 -3.79 -25.58 6.01
N GLY A 456 -4.91 -25.89 6.70
CA GLY A 456 -6.26 -25.85 6.15
C GLY A 456 -6.63 -24.52 5.46
N TYR A 457 -6.30 -23.41 6.13
CA TYR A 457 -6.56 -22.05 5.65
C TYR A 457 -5.93 -21.69 4.30
N THR A 458 -4.88 -22.39 3.86
CA THR A 458 -4.25 -22.15 2.55
C THR A 458 -4.37 -23.30 1.59
N ALA A 459 -4.16 -24.53 2.07
CA ALA A 459 -4.01 -25.72 1.22
C ALA A 459 -5.30 -26.06 0.48
N HIS A 460 -6.45 -25.84 1.11
CA HIS A 460 -7.76 -26.04 0.49
C HIS A 460 -7.92 -25.22 -0.81
N TRP A 461 -7.41 -23.99 -0.85
CA TRP A 461 -7.44 -23.16 -2.05
C TRP A 461 -6.53 -23.66 -3.18
N ASN A 462 -5.50 -24.47 -2.86
CA ASN A 462 -4.72 -25.20 -3.86
C ASN A 462 -5.49 -26.40 -4.41
N LEU A 463 -6.25 -27.12 -3.57
CA LEU A 463 -7.13 -28.18 -4.04
C LEU A 463 -8.12 -27.62 -5.06
N LEU A 464 -8.72 -26.47 -4.75
CA LEU A 464 -9.71 -25.81 -5.62
C LEU A 464 -9.12 -25.14 -6.86
N ASP A 465 -7.80 -24.92 -6.91
CA ASP A 465 -7.13 -24.11 -7.94
C ASP A 465 -7.68 -22.67 -8.01
N TYR A 466 -7.88 -22.04 -6.86
CA TYR A 466 -8.40 -20.67 -6.76
C TYR A 466 -7.26 -19.69 -6.52
N PRO A 467 -7.14 -18.58 -7.28
CA PRO A 467 -6.14 -17.55 -7.03
C PRO A 467 -6.40 -16.85 -5.69
N ALA A 468 -5.32 -16.49 -4.99
CA ALA A 468 -5.44 -15.88 -3.67
C ALA A 468 -4.30 -14.88 -3.40
N ALA A 469 -4.65 -13.71 -2.88
CA ALA A 469 -3.72 -12.64 -2.52
C ALA A 469 -3.72 -12.40 -1.01
N VAL A 470 -2.56 -12.47 -0.38
CA VAL A 470 -2.33 -12.08 1.02
C VAL A 470 -1.95 -10.61 1.10
N PHE A 471 -2.44 -9.94 2.14
CA PHE A 471 -2.15 -8.55 2.42
C PHE A 471 -2.08 -8.29 3.94
N PRO A 472 -1.16 -7.44 4.40
CA PRO A 472 -1.01 -7.10 5.82
C PRO A 472 -2.19 -6.24 6.32
N VAL A 473 -2.61 -6.45 7.58
CA VAL A 473 -3.75 -5.73 8.17
C VAL A 473 -3.38 -5.03 9.47
N THR A 474 -2.84 -5.76 10.44
CA THR A 474 -2.55 -5.28 11.80
C THR A 474 -1.38 -6.06 12.38
N THR A 475 -0.97 -5.73 13.60
CA THR A 475 -0.14 -6.58 14.46
C THR A 475 -0.95 -7.12 15.64
N VAL A 476 -0.41 -8.12 16.32
CA VAL A 476 -0.95 -8.60 17.60
C VAL A 476 -0.74 -7.54 18.69
N ASP A 477 -1.80 -7.25 19.43
CA ASP A 477 -1.85 -6.31 20.54
C ASP A 477 -2.30 -7.07 21.81
N PRO A 478 -1.40 -7.35 22.77
CA PRO A 478 -1.73 -8.10 23.97
C PRO A 478 -2.89 -7.54 24.81
N ALA A 479 -3.20 -6.25 24.68
CA ALA A 479 -4.32 -5.63 25.38
C ALA A 479 -5.68 -5.87 24.71
N LYS A 480 -5.69 -6.16 23.41
CA LYS A 480 -6.92 -6.36 22.61
C LYS A 480 -7.16 -7.82 22.27
N ASP A 481 -6.08 -8.59 22.16
CA ASP A 481 -6.08 -9.95 21.63
C ASP A 481 -5.99 -10.98 22.76
N LEU A 482 -6.81 -10.82 23.80
CA LEU A 482 -6.79 -11.73 24.96
C LEU A 482 -7.17 -13.15 24.55
N LYS A 483 -6.50 -14.13 25.16
CA LYS A 483 -6.89 -15.54 25.02
C LYS A 483 -8.29 -15.73 25.59
N ASP A 484 -9.19 -16.31 24.80
CA ASP A 484 -10.54 -16.64 25.23
C ASP A 484 -10.51 -17.87 26.14
N THR A 485 -10.60 -17.66 27.46
CA THR A 485 -10.55 -18.74 28.46
C THR A 485 -11.83 -19.59 28.52
N GLU A 486 -12.91 -19.15 27.87
CA GLU A 486 -14.20 -19.86 27.85
C GLU A 486 -14.34 -20.75 26.61
N TYR A 487 -13.46 -20.60 25.61
CA TYR A 487 -13.48 -21.39 24.39
C TYR A 487 -13.19 -22.87 24.67
N VAL A 488 -14.04 -23.75 24.11
CA VAL A 488 -13.89 -25.20 24.14
C VAL A 488 -13.51 -25.68 22.74
N PRO A 489 -12.29 -26.22 22.55
CA PRO A 489 -11.86 -26.74 21.26
C PRO A 489 -12.79 -27.81 20.69
N LYS A 490 -12.99 -27.77 19.37
CA LYS A 490 -13.92 -28.66 18.64
C LYS A 490 -13.33 -30.02 18.29
N ASN A 491 -12.01 -30.10 18.20
CA ASN A 491 -11.24 -31.29 17.85
C ASN A 491 -9.78 -31.14 18.32
N GLU A 492 -8.95 -32.16 18.08
CA GLU A 492 -7.55 -32.16 18.52
C GLU A 492 -6.68 -31.13 17.76
N GLU A 493 -6.95 -30.88 16.48
CA GLU A 493 -6.22 -29.88 15.70
C GLU A 493 -6.51 -28.46 16.22
N ASP A 494 -7.77 -28.19 16.52
CA ASP A 494 -8.25 -26.94 17.11
C ASP A 494 -7.72 -26.75 18.53
N LYS A 495 -7.67 -27.81 19.34
CA LYS A 495 -7.07 -27.80 20.67
C LYS A 495 -5.59 -27.46 20.62
N PHE A 496 -4.85 -28.11 19.73
CA PHE A 496 -3.43 -27.84 19.50
C PHE A 496 -3.19 -26.37 19.17
N VAL A 497 -4.00 -25.81 18.27
CA VAL A 497 -3.91 -24.39 17.88
C VAL A 497 -4.31 -23.47 19.03
N TYR A 498 -5.40 -23.74 19.73
CA TYR A 498 -5.88 -22.93 20.85
C TYR A 498 -4.88 -22.89 22.01
N GLU A 499 -4.26 -24.02 22.36
CA GLU A 499 -3.25 -24.13 23.41
C GLU A 499 -1.95 -23.38 23.06
N MET A 500 -1.63 -23.28 21.76
CA MET A 500 -0.47 -22.55 21.24
C MET A 500 -0.49 -21.05 21.55
N TYR A 501 -1.68 -20.46 21.70
CA TYR A 501 -1.83 -19.01 21.82
C TYR A 501 -1.58 -18.52 23.25
N SER A 502 -0.75 -17.48 23.36
CA SER A 502 -0.77 -16.52 24.46
C SER A 502 -0.35 -15.15 23.92
N PRO A 503 -1.01 -14.04 24.27
CA PRO A 503 -0.81 -12.76 23.56
C PRO A 503 0.63 -12.26 23.60
N GLU A 504 1.33 -12.47 24.72
CA GLU A 504 2.69 -11.98 24.95
C GLU A 504 3.71 -12.62 24.00
N LYS A 505 3.51 -13.90 23.64
CA LYS A 505 4.41 -14.65 22.74
C LYS A 505 4.43 -14.05 21.33
N TYR A 506 3.34 -13.40 20.92
CA TYR A 506 3.14 -12.89 19.57
C TYR A 506 3.12 -11.37 19.51
N THR A 507 3.49 -10.66 20.58
CA THR A 507 3.52 -9.19 20.62
C THR A 507 4.21 -8.62 19.37
N ASP A 508 3.53 -7.67 18.71
CA ASP A 508 3.98 -7.01 17.46
C ASP A 508 4.13 -7.94 16.25
N ALA A 509 3.80 -9.23 16.35
CA ALA A 509 3.82 -10.13 15.21
C ALA A 509 2.78 -9.67 14.16
N PRO A 510 3.13 -9.67 12.86
CA PRO A 510 2.21 -9.31 11.81
C PRO A 510 0.99 -10.24 11.74
N VAL A 511 -0.16 -9.63 11.41
CA VAL A 511 -1.44 -10.28 11.17
C VAL A 511 -1.92 -9.83 9.80
N SER A 512 -2.17 -10.80 8.93
CA SER A 512 -2.53 -10.59 7.53
C SER A 512 -3.80 -11.37 7.20
N LEU A 513 -4.53 -10.91 6.20
CA LEU A 513 -5.68 -11.62 5.64
C LEU A 513 -5.38 -12.06 4.20
N GLN A 514 -6.26 -12.90 3.61
CA GLN A 514 -6.22 -13.20 2.18
C GLN A 514 -7.57 -12.95 1.51
N VAL A 515 -7.51 -12.53 0.24
CA VAL A 515 -8.65 -12.45 -0.68
C VAL A 515 -8.52 -13.58 -1.68
N VAL A 516 -9.58 -14.38 -1.83
CA VAL A 516 -9.64 -15.52 -2.75
C VAL A 516 -10.69 -15.23 -3.82
N GLY A 517 -10.35 -15.54 -5.08
CA GLY A 517 -11.30 -15.47 -6.20
C GLY A 517 -11.49 -16.81 -6.87
N ARG A 518 -12.41 -16.87 -7.82
CA ARG A 518 -12.62 -18.07 -8.63
C ARG A 518 -11.39 -18.37 -9.50
N ARG A 519 -11.20 -19.65 -9.82
CA ARG A 519 -10.22 -20.11 -10.81
C ARG A 519 -10.25 -19.22 -12.07
N GLN A 520 -9.07 -18.82 -12.54
CA GLN A 520 -8.86 -17.91 -13.69
C GLN A 520 -9.38 -16.47 -13.53
N HIS A 521 -9.75 -16.03 -12.33
CA HIS A 521 -10.14 -14.65 -12.03
C HIS A 521 -9.02 -13.89 -11.30
N ASP A 522 -7.76 -14.18 -11.64
CA ASP A 522 -6.56 -13.58 -11.05
C ASP A 522 -6.62 -12.04 -11.00
N GLU A 523 -7.06 -11.41 -12.09
CA GLU A 523 -7.15 -9.95 -12.23
C GLU A 523 -8.25 -9.37 -11.34
N GLN A 524 -9.36 -10.10 -11.16
CA GLN A 524 -10.45 -9.73 -10.26
C GLN A 524 -9.99 -9.75 -8.80
N VAL A 525 -9.17 -10.74 -8.40
CA VAL A 525 -8.62 -10.82 -7.03
C VAL A 525 -7.76 -9.61 -6.70
N LEU A 526 -6.84 -9.23 -7.59
CA LEU A 526 -5.99 -8.06 -7.34
C LEU A 526 -6.78 -6.75 -7.39
N ALA A 527 -7.79 -6.65 -8.26
CA ALA A 527 -8.70 -5.51 -8.26
C ALA A 527 -9.52 -5.44 -6.95
N ALA A 528 -9.98 -6.58 -6.43
CA ALA A 528 -10.76 -6.62 -5.20
C ALA A 528 -9.92 -6.24 -3.98
N LEU A 529 -8.69 -6.75 -3.90
CA LEU A 529 -7.73 -6.37 -2.87
C LEU A 529 -7.55 -4.84 -2.83
N LYS A 530 -7.39 -4.21 -3.99
CA LYS A 530 -7.25 -2.75 -4.09
C LYS A 530 -8.46 -1.99 -3.53
N GLU A 531 -9.67 -2.45 -3.80
CA GLU A 531 -10.87 -1.81 -3.25
C GLU A 531 -11.02 -2.06 -1.74
N ILE A 532 -10.70 -3.27 -1.26
CA ILE A 532 -10.70 -3.61 0.18
C ILE A 532 -9.73 -2.72 0.96
N GLU A 533 -8.50 -2.54 0.47
CA GLU A 533 -7.53 -1.65 1.13
C GLU A 533 -7.98 -0.19 1.14
N ARG A 534 -8.60 0.29 0.06
CA ARG A 534 -9.21 1.63 0.05
C ARG A 534 -10.26 1.77 1.15
N ALA A 535 -11.11 0.75 1.34
CA ALA A 535 -12.11 0.75 2.41
C ALA A 535 -11.45 0.84 3.81
N MET A 536 -10.37 0.10 4.03
CA MET A 536 -9.60 0.13 5.28
C MET A 536 -8.98 1.51 5.56
N GLU A 537 -8.45 2.19 4.53
CA GLU A 537 -7.92 3.54 4.65
C GLU A 537 -9.01 4.50 5.17
N PHE A 538 -10.20 4.52 4.54
CA PHE A 538 -11.32 5.37 4.96
C PHE A 538 -11.81 5.07 6.39
N TYR A 539 -11.92 3.79 6.75
CA TYR A 539 -12.39 3.36 8.07
C TYR A 539 -11.46 3.82 9.21
N THR A 540 -10.15 3.76 8.98
CA THR A 540 -9.14 4.20 9.95
C THR A 540 -9.23 5.72 10.19
N PHE A 541 -9.52 6.51 9.15
CA PHE A 541 -9.77 7.94 9.29
C PHE A 541 -11.03 8.25 10.10
N ASP A 542 -12.11 7.47 9.93
CA ASP A 542 -13.36 7.68 10.68
C ASP A 542 -13.23 7.32 12.17
N LEU A 543 -12.57 6.21 12.54
CA LEU A 543 -12.36 5.86 13.95
C LEU A 543 -11.47 6.88 14.69
N ALA A 544 -10.52 7.49 14.00
CA ALA A 544 -9.65 8.53 14.57
C ALA A 544 -10.42 9.83 14.90
N LEU A 545 -11.62 10.04 14.38
CA LEU A 545 -12.47 11.19 14.67
C LEU A 545 -13.31 11.03 15.96
N PHE A 546 -13.45 9.81 16.51
CA PHE A 546 -14.40 9.52 17.60
C PHE A 546 -13.78 8.92 18.89
N SER A 547 -12.47 8.68 18.97
CA SER A 547 -11.82 8.22 20.21
C SER A 547 -10.49 8.94 20.48
N PRO A 548 -10.31 9.59 21.65
CA PRO A 548 -9.02 10.18 22.05
C PRO A 548 -7.89 9.16 22.17
N PHE A 549 -8.22 7.88 22.37
CA PHE A 549 -7.24 6.79 22.53
C PHE A 549 -6.76 6.21 21.19
N ALA A 550 -7.58 6.23 20.13
CA ALA A 550 -7.20 5.72 18.82
C ALA A 550 -6.19 6.62 18.09
N PHE A 551 -6.18 7.92 18.41
CA PHE A 551 -5.20 8.87 17.90
C PHE A 551 -3.76 8.49 18.28
N ALA A 552 -3.56 7.90 19.47
CA ALA A 552 -2.25 7.43 19.94
C ALA A 552 -1.74 6.15 19.23
N PHE A 553 -2.65 5.32 18.69
CA PHE A 553 -2.31 4.07 18.01
C PHE A 553 -1.95 4.30 16.53
N ALA A 554 -2.69 5.15 15.82
CA ALA A 554 -2.32 5.60 14.47
C ALA A 554 -1.00 6.40 14.47
N LEU A 555 -0.72 7.13 15.55
CA LEU A 555 0.57 7.78 15.78
C LEU A 555 1.70 6.78 16.07
N ARG A 556 1.47 5.56 16.59
CA ARG A 556 2.55 4.61 16.91
C ARG A 556 3.15 3.90 15.69
N ILE A 557 2.35 3.59 14.67
CA ILE A 557 2.87 3.08 13.38
C ILE A 557 3.56 4.21 12.59
N SER A 558 3.13 5.46 12.78
CA SER A 558 3.81 6.64 12.22
C SER A 558 5.00 7.14 13.03
N ASN A 559 5.17 6.74 14.30
CA ASN A 559 6.21 7.26 15.22
C ASN A 559 7.32 6.26 15.56
N ALA A 560 7.23 4.99 15.16
CA ALA A 560 8.40 4.10 15.14
C ALA A 560 9.50 4.59 14.16
N THR A 561 9.18 5.61 13.35
CA THR A 561 10.10 6.38 12.50
C THR A 561 10.50 7.75 13.07
N ARG A 562 10.11 8.13 14.30
CA ARG A 562 10.38 9.49 14.84
C ARG A 562 11.09 9.61 16.18
N SER A 563 11.36 8.54 16.92
CA SER A 563 11.90 8.69 18.30
C SER A 563 13.43 8.87 18.45
N ASN A 564 14.20 9.04 17.37
CA ASN A 564 15.63 9.43 17.48
C ASN A 564 15.93 10.88 17.06
N LEU A 565 14.90 11.71 16.91
CA LEU A 565 15.06 13.13 16.58
C LEU A 565 14.49 14.07 17.67
N LEU A 566 14.45 13.63 18.93
CA LEU A 566 14.33 14.57 20.07
C LEU A 566 15.72 15.09 20.43
N GLY A 567 16.27 15.89 19.51
CA GLY A 567 17.57 16.53 19.70
C GLY A 567 18.14 17.29 18.51
N GLN A 568 17.54 17.22 17.32
CA GLN A 568 17.98 18.01 16.16
C GLN A 568 16.79 18.57 15.36
N ASP A 569 16.81 19.89 15.14
CA ASP A 569 15.79 20.66 14.43
C ASP A 569 15.56 20.14 13.00
N VAL A 570 14.45 19.42 12.79
CA VAL A 570 13.96 19.13 11.44
C VAL A 570 13.43 20.44 10.83
N PRO A 571 13.87 20.86 9.63
CA PRO A 571 13.42 22.11 9.02
C PRO A 571 11.89 22.11 8.83
N LYS A 572 11.21 23.13 9.36
CA LYS A 572 9.76 23.31 9.21
C LYS A 572 9.39 23.56 7.73
N ARG A 573 8.31 22.93 7.25
CA ARG A 573 7.77 23.19 5.91
C ARG A 573 7.37 24.66 5.77
N THR A 574 7.73 25.29 4.66
CA THR A 574 7.52 26.72 4.44
C THR A 574 6.34 26.99 3.51
N ILE A 575 5.42 27.89 3.92
CA ILE A 575 4.22 28.24 3.17
C ILE A 575 4.03 29.76 3.05
N LEU A 576 3.79 30.26 1.84
CA LEU A 576 3.47 31.67 1.58
C LEU A 576 1.97 31.86 1.46
N ILE A 577 1.42 32.89 2.13
CA ILE A 577 -0.01 33.22 2.09
C ILE A 577 -0.22 34.65 1.61
N THR A 578 -1.11 34.84 0.64
CA THR A 578 -1.48 36.17 0.12
C THR A 578 -2.67 36.79 0.86
N GLY A 579 -2.68 38.12 0.98
CA GLY A 579 -3.79 38.86 1.59
C GLY A 579 -3.88 38.73 3.11
N CYS A 580 -2.76 38.84 3.82
CA CYS A 580 -2.66 38.64 5.27
C CYS A 580 -2.85 39.91 6.11
N SER A 581 -3.50 40.96 5.59
CA SER A 581 -3.76 42.18 6.37
C SER A 581 -4.57 41.89 7.64
N ASP A 582 -4.34 42.68 8.70
CA ASP A 582 -4.98 42.52 10.00
C ASP A 582 -6.51 42.42 9.88
N GLY A 583 -7.08 41.39 10.49
CA GLY A 583 -8.52 41.09 10.44
C GLY A 583 -8.99 40.38 9.15
N SER A 584 -8.08 39.94 8.28
CA SER A 584 -8.41 39.13 7.10
C SER A 584 -8.47 37.63 7.44
N LEU A 585 -9.08 36.86 6.53
CA LEU A 585 -9.00 35.41 6.60
C LEU A 585 -7.56 34.91 6.45
N GLY A 586 -6.75 35.59 5.63
CA GLY A 586 -5.34 35.27 5.40
C GLY A 586 -4.49 35.43 6.66
N SER A 587 -4.67 36.52 7.42
CA SER A 587 -3.93 36.74 8.67
C SER A 587 -4.27 35.66 9.70
N THR A 588 -5.54 35.28 9.76
CA THR A 588 -6.02 34.27 10.70
C THR A 588 -5.55 32.86 10.30
N LEU A 589 -5.54 32.55 9.01
CA LEU A 589 -4.99 31.30 8.47
C LEU A 589 -3.48 31.21 8.67
N ALA A 590 -2.75 32.32 8.52
CA ALA A 590 -1.32 32.39 8.78
C ALA A 590 -0.99 32.00 10.23
N ILE A 591 -1.71 32.57 11.20
CA ILE A 591 -1.55 32.22 12.63
C ILE A 591 -1.91 30.76 12.88
N ALA A 592 -3.01 30.27 12.29
CA ALA A 592 -3.43 28.88 12.46
C ALA A 592 -2.40 27.89 11.90
N LEU A 593 -1.86 28.14 10.69
CA LEU A 593 -0.81 27.30 10.09
C LEU A 593 0.51 27.37 10.86
N HIS A 594 0.88 28.55 11.37
CA HIS A 594 2.04 28.71 12.24
C HIS A 594 1.92 27.85 13.50
N ASN A 595 0.74 27.86 14.15
CA ASN A 595 0.45 27.02 15.31
C ASN A 595 0.41 25.52 14.97
N HIS A 596 0.15 25.15 13.71
CA HIS A 596 0.23 23.77 13.21
C HIS A 596 1.65 23.37 12.75
N GLY A 597 2.67 24.17 13.06
CA GLY A 597 4.08 23.82 12.85
C GLY A 597 4.64 24.21 11.48
N TRP A 598 3.90 24.95 10.66
CA TRP A 598 4.41 25.51 9.42
C TRP A 598 5.31 26.73 9.68
N ARG A 599 6.37 26.90 8.89
CA ARG A 599 7.05 28.19 8.74
C ARG A 599 6.21 29.02 7.76
N VAL A 600 5.53 30.04 8.27
CA VAL A 600 4.60 30.83 7.45
C VAL A 600 5.27 32.13 7.01
N LEU A 601 5.14 32.46 5.72
CA LEU A 601 5.45 33.75 5.15
C LEU A 601 4.12 34.45 4.87
N ALA A 602 3.79 35.50 5.63
CA ALA A 602 2.54 36.24 5.48
C ALA A 602 2.76 37.47 4.60
N SER A 603 1.95 37.64 3.56
CA SER A 603 2.14 38.75 2.62
C SER A 603 0.96 39.72 2.52
N ALA A 604 1.29 41.01 2.35
CA ALA A 604 0.35 42.07 2.06
C ALA A 604 1.04 43.25 1.35
N ARG A 605 0.24 44.11 0.71
CA ARG A 605 0.69 45.35 0.05
C ARG A 605 1.35 46.33 1.02
N ASN A 606 0.77 46.45 2.22
CA ASN A 606 1.21 47.36 3.27
C ASN A 606 1.63 46.57 4.52
N LEU A 607 2.93 46.56 4.80
CA LEU A 607 3.52 45.86 5.95
C LEU A 607 3.01 46.36 7.31
N SER A 608 2.58 47.63 7.41
CA SER A 608 2.01 48.15 8.67
C SER A 608 0.71 47.45 9.07
N LYS A 609 0.01 46.82 8.11
CA LYS A 609 -1.20 46.02 8.33
C LYS A 609 -0.91 44.54 8.59
N LEU A 610 0.33 44.16 8.92
CA LEU A 610 0.71 42.79 9.29
C LEU A 610 1.05 42.69 10.78
N SER A 611 0.47 43.57 11.61
CA SER A 611 0.85 43.69 13.02
C SER A 611 0.52 42.43 13.82
N ALA A 612 -0.63 41.80 13.56
CA ALA A 612 -1.08 40.61 14.27
C ALA A 612 -0.21 39.37 13.95
N VAL A 613 0.13 39.18 12.68
CA VAL A 613 0.99 38.05 12.26
C VAL A 613 2.45 38.28 12.71
N LYS A 614 2.94 39.52 12.69
CA LYS A 614 4.26 39.86 13.21
C LYS A 614 4.36 39.62 14.72
N ALA A 615 3.30 39.95 15.48
CA ALA A 615 3.21 39.66 16.91
C ALA A 615 3.21 38.15 17.21
N ALA A 616 2.70 37.33 16.28
CA ALA A 616 2.76 35.86 16.36
C ALA A 616 4.11 35.26 15.91
N GLY A 617 5.12 36.09 15.60
CA GLY A 617 6.45 35.61 15.17
C GLY A 617 6.52 35.16 13.71
N ILE A 618 5.57 35.58 12.87
CA ILE A 618 5.49 35.20 11.45
C ILE A 618 6.26 36.20 10.58
N GLU A 619 7.05 35.68 9.64
CA GLU A 619 7.82 36.48 8.67
C GLU A 619 6.87 37.19 7.69
N CYS A 620 7.14 38.47 7.44
CA CYS A 620 6.26 39.34 6.66
C CYS A 620 6.88 39.70 5.31
N VAL A 621 6.17 39.44 4.21
CA VAL A 621 6.61 39.70 2.84
C VAL A 621 5.76 40.81 2.22
N LYS A 622 6.38 41.87 1.70
CA LYS A 622 5.65 42.90 0.96
C LYS A 622 5.29 42.37 -0.42
N MET A 623 4.01 42.26 -0.72
CA MET A 623 3.55 41.82 -2.04
C MET A 623 2.20 42.44 -2.40
N ASP A 624 2.17 43.14 -3.53
CA ASP A 624 0.95 43.47 -4.26
C ASP A 624 0.71 42.44 -5.36
N VAL A 625 -0.39 41.70 -5.24
CA VAL A 625 -0.75 40.63 -6.18
C VAL A 625 -1.23 41.18 -7.54
N GLY A 626 -1.45 42.49 -7.65
CA GLY A 626 -1.79 43.18 -8.90
C GLY A 626 -0.62 43.83 -9.62
N SER A 627 0.61 43.79 -9.07
CA SER A 627 1.81 44.37 -9.71
C SER A 627 2.86 43.29 -9.93
N ASP A 628 3.24 43.08 -11.19
CA ASP A 628 4.26 42.12 -11.58
C ASP A 628 5.61 42.44 -10.93
N GLU A 629 5.97 43.72 -10.85
CA GLU A 629 7.20 44.18 -10.19
C GLU A 629 7.19 43.83 -8.70
N SER A 630 6.04 44.02 -8.04
CA SER A 630 5.91 43.66 -6.62
C SER A 630 5.96 42.16 -6.41
N ILE A 631 5.41 41.35 -7.33
CA ILE A 631 5.44 39.89 -7.25
C ILE A 631 6.87 39.40 -7.49
N SER A 632 7.58 39.89 -8.50
CA SER A 632 8.98 39.53 -8.76
C SER A 632 9.89 39.86 -7.58
N ALA A 633 9.72 41.04 -6.97
CA ALA A 633 10.44 41.42 -5.76
C ALA A 633 10.13 40.48 -4.58
N ALA A 634 8.87 40.07 -4.42
CA ALA A 634 8.48 39.11 -3.40
C ALA A 634 9.06 37.70 -3.65
N VAL A 635 9.14 37.25 -4.92
CA VAL A 635 9.78 35.96 -5.27
C VAL A 635 11.24 35.96 -4.87
N GLU A 636 12.01 37.01 -5.21
CA GLU A 636 13.42 37.08 -4.82
C GLU A 636 13.60 37.18 -3.31
N HIS A 637 12.72 37.91 -2.61
CA HIS A 637 12.76 37.98 -1.15
C HIS A 637 12.45 36.62 -0.51
N VAL A 638 11.41 35.92 -0.96
CA VAL A 638 11.06 34.58 -0.46
C VAL A 638 12.18 33.59 -0.76
N LYS A 639 12.76 33.61 -1.95
CA LYS A 639 13.90 32.78 -2.35
C LYS A 639 15.10 32.99 -1.43
N GLN A 640 15.37 34.23 -1.00
CA GLN A 640 16.40 34.52 0.01
C GLN A 640 16.04 33.93 1.39
N LEU A 641 14.79 34.06 1.83
CA LEU A 641 14.33 33.55 3.13
C LEU A 641 14.33 32.01 3.21
N THR A 642 14.08 31.33 2.09
CA THR A 642 13.86 29.87 2.08
C THR A 642 15.00 29.06 1.47
N GLY A 643 16.06 29.69 0.97
CA GLY A 643 17.10 29.00 0.21
C GLY A 643 16.63 28.55 -1.19
N GLY A 644 15.57 29.17 -1.70
CA GLY A 644 15.09 28.98 -3.07
C GLY A 644 14.12 27.82 -3.29
N SER A 645 13.48 27.32 -2.24
CA SER A 645 12.42 26.31 -2.30
C SER A 645 11.18 26.76 -1.50
N LEU A 646 9.97 26.34 -1.91
CA LEU A 646 8.73 26.66 -1.20
C LEU A 646 7.83 25.42 -1.14
N ASP A 647 7.30 25.08 0.03
CA ASP A 647 6.49 23.87 0.22
C ASP A 647 4.97 24.12 0.10
N GLY A 648 4.56 25.38 0.10
CA GLY A 648 3.16 25.75 -0.03
C GLY A 648 2.94 27.18 -0.52
N LEU A 649 1.92 27.38 -1.33
CA LEU A 649 1.43 28.68 -1.76
C LEU A 649 -0.09 28.75 -1.57
N VAL A 650 -0.57 29.73 -0.80
CA VAL A 650 -2.00 30.00 -0.60
C VAL A 650 -2.37 31.32 -1.28
N ASN A 651 -3.05 31.23 -2.40
CA ASN A 651 -3.70 32.35 -3.06
C ASN A 651 -5.03 32.67 -2.35
N ASN A 652 -4.95 33.52 -1.33
CA ASN A 652 -6.10 33.93 -0.51
C ASN A 652 -6.56 35.37 -0.75
N ALA A 653 -5.71 36.26 -1.29
CA ALA A 653 -6.12 37.60 -1.66
C ALA A 653 -7.34 37.57 -2.59
N GLY A 654 -8.33 38.41 -2.28
CA GLY A 654 -9.59 38.48 -3.01
C GLY A 654 -10.52 39.55 -2.44
N THR A 655 -11.54 39.92 -3.21
CA THR A 655 -12.56 40.88 -2.80
C THR A 655 -13.97 40.42 -3.19
N GLY A 656 -14.98 41.04 -2.57
CA GLY A 656 -16.39 40.85 -2.87
C GLY A 656 -16.95 42.00 -3.71
N TYR A 657 -18.06 41.74 -4.39
CA TYR A 657 -18.89 42.77 -5.01
C TYR A 657 -20.35 42.28 -5.07
N SER A 658 -21.22 42.98 -4.34
CA SER A 658 -22.65 42.67 -4.26
C SER A 658 -23.44 43.75 -4.98
N MET A 659 -24.11 43.39 -6.07
CA MET A 659 -25.02 44.23 -6.86
C MET A 659 -25.88 43.31 -7.75
N PRO A 660 -27.15 43.65 -8.05
CA PRO A 660 -27.89 42.97 -9.11
C PRO A 660 -27.10 43.02 -10.42
N ILE A 661 -27.06 41.91 -11.16
CA ILE A 661 -26.21 41.80 -12.36
C ILE A 661 -26.52 42.85 -13.44
N ILE A 662 -27.76 43.35 -13.48
CA ILE A 662 -28.19 44.41 -14.40
C ILE A 662 -27.74 45.82 -13.98
N HIS A 663 -27.14 45.97 -12.79
CA HIS A 663 -26.69 47.25 -12.22
C HIS A 663 -25.21 47.22 -11.82
N VAL A 664 -24.47 46.16 -12.16
CA VAL A 664 -23.03 46.11 -11.86
C VAL A 664 -22.29 47.20 -12.64
N ASP A 665 -21.51 48.00 -11.92
CA ASP A 665 -20.42 48.77 -12.50
C ASP A 665 -19.39 47.82 -13.15
N LEU A 666 -19.16 48.01 -14.45
CA LEU A 666 -18.27 47.15 -15.24
C LEU A 666 -16.79 47.36 -14.89
N ASP A 667 -16.38 48.55 -14.50
CA ASP A 667 -15.00 48.82 -14.11
C ASP A 667 -14.69 48.15 -12.78
N LYS A 668 -15.60 48.26 -11.80
CA LYS A 668 -15.52 47.49 -10.54
C LYS A 668 -15.55 45.98 -10.78
N THR A 669 -16.28 45.52 -11.80
CA THR A 669 -16.31 44.10 -12.19
C THR A 669 -14.98 43.66 -12.80
N ARG A 670 -14.31 44.51 -13.59
CA ARG A 670 -12.96 44.23 -14.10
C ARG A 670 -11.96 44.15 -12.95
N ASP A 671 -11.99 45.10 -12.01
CA ASP A 671 -11.12 45.10 -10.82
C ASP A 671 -11.33 43.84 -9.96
N LEU A 672 -12.57 43.40 -9.84
CA LEU A 672 -12.93 42.15 -9.15
C LEU A 672 -12.28 40.93 -9.82
N PHE A 673 -12.35 40.81 -11.15
CA PHE A 673 -11.71 39.72 -11.89
C PHE A 673 -10.18 39.82 -11.86
N GLU A 674 -9.65 41.04 -11.89
CA GLU A 674 -8.23 41.33 -11.78
C GLU A 674 -7.64 40.77 -10.47
N LEU A 675 -8.37 40.93 -9.36
CA LEU A 675 -7.96 40.45 -8.05
C LEU A 675 -8.40 39.00 -7.73
N ASN A 676 -9.54 38.51 -8.22
CA ASN A 676 -10.01 37.16 -7.88
C ASN A 676 -9.52 36.08 -8.85
N VAL A 677 -9.09 36.46 -10.06
CA VAL A 677 -8.70 35.53 -11.14
C VAL A 677 -7.29 35.80 -11.63
N PHE A 678 -7.04 36.99 -12.19
CA PHE A 678 -5.75 37.25 -12.85
C PHE A 678 -4.59 37.30 -11.86
N SER A 679 -4.79 37.83 -10.65
CA SER A 679 -3.75 37.80 -9.63
C SER A 679 -3.39 36.38 -9.18
N VAL A 680 -4.35 35.44 -9.18
CA VAL A 680 -4.09 34.02 -8.88
C VAL A 680 -3.19 33.42 -9.95
N ILE A 681 -3.44 33.74 -11.22
CA ILE A 681 -2.60 33.31 -12.35
C ILE A 681 -1.19 33.88 -12.20
N ARG A 682 -1.05 35.21 -12.04
CA ARG A 682 0.26 35.89 -11.92
C ARG A 682 1.10 35.34 -10.77
N VAL A 683 0.52 35.25 -9.58
CA VAL A 683 1.23 34.75 -8.39
C VAL A 683 1.59 33.27 -8.57
N THR A 684 0.70 32.46 -9.14
CA THR A 684 1.01 31.04 -9.43
C THR A 684 2.17 30.91 -10.41
N GLN A 685 2.14 31.62 -11.54
CA GLN A 685 3.22 31.59 -12.54
C GLN A 685 4.56 31.99 -11.93
N ALA A 686 4.58 33.02 -11.07
CA ALA A 686 5.78 33.52 -10.44
C ALA A 686 6.38 32.56 -9.39
N PHE A 687 5.53 31.85 -8.62
CA PHE A 687 5.97 31.02 -7.49
C PHE A 687 6.06 29.51 -7.79
N VAL A 688 5.46 29.01 -8.87
CA VAL A 688 5.61 27.60 -9.30
C VAL A 688 7.08 27.18 -9.43
N PRO A 689 8.01 27.99 -9.96
CA PRO A 689 9.43 27.62 -9.98
C PRO A 689 10.04 27.34 -8.61
N LEU A 690 9.53 27.95 -7.53
CA LEU A 690 9.95 27.64 -6.15
C LEU A 690 9.26 26.38 -5.61
N LEU A 691 7.99 26.15 -5.97
CA LEU A 691 7.26 24.93 -5.61
C LEU A 691 7.86 23.68 -6.27
N LEU A 692 8.30 23.78 -7.54
CA LEU A 692 8.97 22.69 -8.27
C LEU A 692 10.28 22.24 -7.62
N LYS A 693 10.88 23.09 -6.79
CA LYS A 693 12.12 22.78 -6.04
C LYS A 693 11.85 22.17 -4.66
N SER A 694 10.60 22.00 -4.25
CA SER A 694 10.26 21.37 -2.98
C SER A 694 10.17 19.86 -3.11
N ASN A 695 10.79 19.15 -2.16
CA ASN A 695 10.69 17.70 -2.01
C ASN A 695 9.68 17.30 -0.91
N ASN A 696 8.90 18.25 -0.38
CA ASN A 696 8.01 18.04 0.77
C ASN A 696 6.52 18.08 0.37
N ASN A 697 6.14 17.40 -0.72
CA ASN A 697 4.77 17.40 -1.25
C ASN A 697 4.20 18.83 -1.41
N PRO A 698 4.75 19.64 -2.34
CA PRO A 698 4.39 21.04 -2.49
C PRO A 698 2.89 21.24 -2.73
N LEU A 699 2.30 22.22 -2.05
CA LEU A 699 0.87 22.52 -2.15
C LEU A 699 0.62 23.85 -2.87
N LEU A 700 -0.31 23.87 -3.82
CA LEU A 700 -0.87 25.10 -4.39
C LEU A 700 -2.34 25.21 -3.97
N ILE A 701 -2.70 26.19 -3.15
CA ILE A 701 -4.04 26.33 -2.59
C ILE A 701 -4.66 27.62 -3.12
N ASN A 702 -5.82 27.52 -3.78
CA ASN A 702 -6.60 28.67 -4.22
C ASN A 702 -7.86 28.79 -3.37
N ASN A 703 -8.03 29.93 -2.67
CA ASN A 703 -9.22 30.20 -1.86
C ASN A 703 -10.37 30.72 -2.74
N THR A 704 -11.29 29.83 -3.08
CA THR A 704 -12.48 30.11 -3.87
C THR A 704 -13.70 30.32 -2.96
N SER A 705 -14.92 30.17 -3.48
CA SER A 705 -16.15 30.35 -2.70
C SER A 705 -17.25 29.41 -3.13
N GLY A 706 -18.09 29.00 -2.18
CA GLY A 706 -19.29 28.21 -2.46
C GLY A 706 -20.27 28.93 -3.40
N ALA A 707 -20.27 30.27 -3.41
CA ALA A 707 -21.10 31.06 -4.33
C ALA A 707 -20.70 30.89 -5.81
N GLY A 708 -19.46 30.46 -6.08
CA GLY A 708 -18.97 30.20 -7.43
C GLY A 708 -19.26 28.79 -7.94
N LEU A 709 -19.94 27.95 -7.15
CA LEU A 709 -20.28 26.59 -7.57
C LEU A 709 -21.59 26.56 -8.35
N LEU A 710 -21.66 25.68 -9.35
CA LEU A 710 -22.85 25.48 -10.16
C LEU A 710 -24.03 25.07 -9.28
N GLY A 711 -25.20 25.69 -9.47
CA GLY A 711 -26.40 25.45 -8.66
C GLY A 711 -26.39 26.12 -7.28
N CYS A 712 -25.35 26.86 -6.91
CA CYS A 712 -25.21 27.55 -5.62
C CYS A 712 -25.26 29.09 -5.74
N GLY A 713 -25.84 29.60 -6.83
CA GLY A 713 -25.88 31.03 -7.10
C GLY A 713 -26.58 31.81 -5.99
N VAL A 714 -25.90 32.84 -5.47
CA VAL A 714 -26.46 33.75 -4.48
C VAL A 714 -26.96 34.99 -5.21
N PRO A 715 -28.26 35.36 -5.10
CA PRO A 715 -28.78 36.58 -5.70
C PRO A 715 -27.95 37.81 -5.33
N PHE A 716 -27.84 38.75 -6.26
CA PHE A 716 -27.08 40.00 -6.10
C PHE A 716 -25.57 39.83 -5.86
N GLN A 717 -25.01 38.63 -6.03
CA GLN A 717 -23.57 38.38 -6.04
C GLN A 717 -23.08 37.82 -7.37
N GLY A 718 -23.81 38.06 -8.46
CA GLY A 718 -23.55 37.44 -9.78
C GLY A 718 -22.12 37.66 -10.28
N ALA A 719 -21.61 38.89 -10.22
CA ALA A 719 -20.24 39.21 -10.64
C ALA A 719 -19.18 38.53 -9.76
N TYR A 720 -19.38 38.54 -8.43
CA TYR A 720 -18.51 37.82 -7.48
C TYR A 720 -18.51 36.32 -7.70
N ALA A 721 -19.69 35.70 -7.79
CA ALA A 721 -19.89 34.29 -8.06
C ALA A 721 -19.18 33.89 -9.37
N ALA A 722 -19.34 34.67 -10.44
CA ALA A 722 -18.64 34.43 -11.71
C ALA A 722 -17.11 34.45 -11.56
N SER A 723 -16.56 35.43 -10.82
CA SER A 723 -15.10 35.50 -10.58
C SER A 723 -14.57 34.28 -9.79
N LYS A 724 -15.34 33.78 -8.81
CA LYS A 724 -14.96 32.60 -8.00
C LYS A 724 -15.20 31.28 -8.73
N ALA A 725 -16.17 31.22 -9.64
CA ALA A 725 -16.35 30.12 -10.57
C ALA A 725 -15.15 30.01 -11.53
N ALA A 726 -14.70 31.15 -12.08
CA ALA A 726 -13.49 31.19 -12.90
C ALA A 726 -12.25 30.71 -12.13
N ALA A 727 -12.06 31.18 -10.89
CA ALA A 727 -10.97 30.71 -10.03
C ALA A 727 -11.07 29.20 -9.70
N THR A 728 -12.28 28.67 -9.54
CA THR A 728 -12.53 27.24 -9.34
C THR A 728 -12.12 26.44 -10.58
N SER A 729 -12.55 26.86 -11.76
CA SER A 729 -12.19 26.22 -13.03
C SER A 729 -10.68 26.26 -13.28
N LEU A 730 -10.03 27.39 -13.01
CA LEU A 730 -8.58 27.54 -13.10
C LEU A 730 -7.86 26.53 -12.17
N THR A 731 -8.35 26.38 -10.95
CA THR A 731 -7.77 25.47 -9.96
C THR A 731 -7.89 24.00 -10.39
N GLU A 732 -8.99 23.62 -11.04
CA GLU A 732 -9.15 22.28 -11.61
C GLU A 732 -8.17 22.00 -12.75
N SER A 733 -7.95 22.97 -13.66
CA SER A 733 -6.94 22.84 -14.71
C SER A 733 -5.54 22.69 -14.11
N LEU A 734 -5.17 23.59 -13.19
CA LEU A 734 -3.87 23.55 -12.51
C LEU A 734 -3.64 22.24 -11.72
N ARG A 735 -4.71 21.60 -11.22
CA ARG A 735 -4.61 20.30 -10.56
C ARG A 735 -4.17 19.20 -11.50
N ILE A 736 -4.61 19.23 -12.76
CA ILE A 736 -4.21 18.27 -13.78
C ILE A 736 -2.82 18.61 -14.33
N GLU A 737 -2.59 19.89 -14.65
CA GLU A 737 -1.34 20.36 -15.25
C GLU A 737 -0.13 20.20 -14.34
N LEU A 738 -0.28 20.45 -13.03
CA LEU A 738 0.84 20.43 -12.09
C LEU A 738 1.06 19.08 -11.38
N ALA A 739 0.11 18.14 -11.50
CA ALA A 739 0.21 16.82 -10.86
C ALA A 739 1.42 15.98 -11.33
N PRO A 740 1.78 15.92 -12.63
CA PRO A 740 2.98 15.20 -13.09
C PRO A 740 4.28 15.73 -12.48
N PHE A 741 4.28 16.98 -12.01
CA PHE A 741 5.43 17.62 -11.38
C PHE A 741 5.41 17.53 -9.84
N GLY A 742 4.50 16.74 -9.26
CA GLY A 742 4.43 16.52 -7.82
C GLY A 742 3.81 17.67 -7.01
N ILE A 743 3.28 18.71 -7.66
CA ILE A 743 2.58 19.81 -6.98
C ILE A 743 1.10 19.47 -6.85
N ARG A 744 0.62 19.46 -5.61
CA ARG A 744 -0.78 19.19 -5.31
C ARG A 744 -1.59 20.48 -5.25
N THR A 745 -2.43 20.68 -6.27
CA THR A 745 -3.34 21.83 -6.31
C THR A 745 -4.66 21.53 -5.57
N ILE A 746 -5.07 22.45 -4.70
CA ILE A 746 -6.24 22.34 -3.82
C ILE A 746 -7.18 23.53 -4.04
N ASN A 747 -8.46 23.22 -4.24
CA ASN A 747 -9.54 24.19 -4.23
C ASN A 747 -10.11 24.34 -2.81
N LEU A 748 -9.77 25.43 -2.13
CA LEU A 748 -10.34 25.77 -0.82
C LEU A 748 -11.63 26.57 -1.03
N VAL A 749 -12.78 25.90 -0.91
CA VAL A 749 -14.11 26.49 -1.05
C VAL A 749 -14.55 27.08 0.29
N THR A 750 -14.52 28.41 0.38
CA THR A 750 -14.92 29.14 1.59
C THR A 750 -16.38 29.60 1.53
N GLY A 751 -17.15 29.22 2.55
CA GLY A 751 -18.51 29.72 2.82
C GLY A 751 -18.52 30.97 3.69
N GLY A 752 -19.65 31.28 4.33
CA GLY A 752 -19.77 32.47 5.19
C GLY A 752 -18.87 32.38 6.43
N VAL A 753 -18.04 33.40 6.67
CA VAL A 753 -17.16 33.51 7.85
C VAL A 753 -17.19 34.95 8.38
N GLN A 754 -17.17 35.11 9.71
CA GLN A 754 -17.06 36.44 10.32
C GLN A 754 -15.70 37.05 9.99
N SER A 755 -15.67 38.02 9.08
CA SER A 755 -14.45 38.67 8.60
C SER A 755 -14.72 40.10 8.12
N THR A 756 -13.65 40.85 7.89
CA THR A 756 -13.71 42.21 7.32
C THR A 756 -14.09 42.24 5.82
N PHE A 757 -14.39 41.10 5.21
CA PHE A 757 -14.68 40.95 3.78
C PHE A 757 -15.78 41.88 3.25
N HIS A 758 -16.90 42.00 3.99
CA HIS A 758 -18.02 42.86 3.57
C HIS A 758 -17.78 44.33 3.88
N ALA A 759 -16.99 44.65 4.92
CA ALA A 759 -16.63 46.02 5.27
C ALA A 759 -15.72 46.69 4.22
N ASN A 760 -15.05 45.89 3.39
CA ASN A 760 -14.18 46.35 2.31
C ASN A 760 -14.84 46.24 0.91
N SER A 761 -16.10 45.79 0.83
CA SER A 761 -16.84 45.71 -0.43
C SER A 761 -17.50 47.06 -0.75
N PRO A 762 -17.44 47.56 -2.00
CA PRO A 762 -17.96 48.88 -2.35
C PRO A 762 -19.49 48.94 -2.33
N ASP A 763 -20.02 50.07 -1.82
CA ASP A 763 -21.39 50.60 -1.95
C ASP A 763 -22.51 49.62 -2.35
N ALA A 764 -23.09 48.97 -1.35
CA ALA A 764 -24.29 48.13 -1.47
C ALA A 764 -25.59 48.96 -1.60
N LYS A 765 -25.63 49.95 -2.51
CA LYS A 765 -26.80 50.80 -2.74
C LYS A 765 -27.32 50.67 -4.16
N LEU A 766 -28.61 50.47 -4.30
CA LEU A 766 -29.28 50.39 -5.59
C LEU A 766 -29.36 51.79 -6.24
N PRO A 767 -29.23 51.88 -7.57
CA PRO A 767 -29.52 53.11 -8.32
C PRO A 767 -30.94 53.62 -8.05
N ALA A 768 -31.14 54.93 -8.08
CA ALA A 768 -32.44 55.55 -7.79
C ALA A 768 -33.56 55.10 -8.74
N ASP A 769 -33.22 54.69 -9.96
CA ASP A 769 -34.11 54.20 -11.03
C ASP A 769 -34.17 52.66 -11.13
N SER A 770 -33.57 51.94 -10.19
CA SER A 770 -33.56 50.47 -10.20
C SER A 770 -34.97 49.87 -10.09
N ILE A 771 -35.25 48.86 -10.92
CA ILE A 771 -36.47 48.05 -10.83
C ILE A 771 -36.60 47.32 -9.48
N TYR A 772 -35.49 47.14 -8.77
CA TYR A 772 -35.44 46.46 -7.48
C TYR A 772 -35.79 47.39 -6.30
N ASN A 773 -35.98 48.70 -6.53
CA ASN A 773 -36.35 49.63 -5.48
C ASN A 773 -37.71 49.30 -4.80
N ILE A 774 -38.55 48.47 -5.43
CA ILE A 774 -39.79 47.94 -4.81
C ILE A 774 -39.51 47.15 -3.53
N ALA A 775 -38.31 46.58 -3.39
CA ALA A 775 -37.86 45.80 -2.24
C ALA A 775 -36.47 46.30 -1.78
N LYS A 776 -36.25 47.62 -1.85
CA LYS A 776 -34.95 48.25 -1.65
C LYS A 776 -34.25 47.80 -0.36
N GLU A 777 -34.94 47.89 0.77
CA GLU A 777 -34.37 47.54 2.08
C GLU A 777 -34.02 46.05 2.17
N ALA A 778 -34.91 45.18 1.70
CA ALA A 778 -34.72 43.73 1.69
C ALA A 778 -33.60 43.24 0.76
N ILE A 779 -33.17 44.08 -0.20
CA ILE A 779 -32.09 43.78 -1.15
C ILE A 779 -30.76 44.43 -0.72
N GLU A 780 -30.79 45.71 -0.30
CA GLU A 780 -29.59 46.42 0.18
C GLU A 780 -29.04 45.81 1.48
N GLU A 781 -29.91 45.27 2.35
CA GLU A 781 -29.50 44.60 3.59
C GLU A 781 -28.58 43.38 3.35
N PRO A 782 -28.97 42.33 2.59
CA PRO A 782 -28.08 41.22 2.29
C PRO A 782 -26.88 41.63 1.41
N MET A 783 -27.03 42.61 0.51
CA MET A 783 -25.90 43.16 -0.26
C MET A 783 -24.82 43.78 0.64
N SER A 784 -25.22 44.38 1.78
CA SER A 784 -24.31 44.93 2.79
C SER A 784 -23.60 43.86 3.64
N GLY A 785 -23.91 42.57 3.44
CA GLY A 785 -23.32 41.44 4.18
C GLY A 785 -24.06 41.07 5.47
N LYS A 786 -25.13 41.79 5.81
CA LYS A 786 -26.08 41.46 6.89
C LYS A 786 -27.03 40.35 6.40
N GLU A 787 -26.54 39.12 6.42
CA GLU A 787 -27.39 37.96 6.11
C GLU A 787 -28.14 37.52 7.38
N VAL A 788 -29.43 37.83 7.47
CA VAL A 788 -30.30 37.40 8.57
C VAL A 788 -30.41 35.87 8.58
N GLY A 789 -30.19 35.25 9.74
CA GLY A 789 -30.39 33.80 9.94
C GLY A 789 -29.23 32.87 9.55
N ILE A 790 -28.06 33.38 9.15
CA ILE A 790 -26.86 32.56 8.89
C ILE A 790 -25.86 32.69 10.04
N ASN A 791 -25.68 31.60 10.81
CA ASN A 791 -24.65 31.56 11.85
C ASN A 791 -23.26 31.37 11.22
N LYS A 792 -22.53 32.47 11.04
CA LYS A 792 -21.17 32.48 10.48
C LYS A 792 -20.16 32.13 11.59
N PRO A 793 -19.30 31.10 11.43
CA PRO A 793 -18.24 30.81 12.39
C PRO A 793 -17.23 31.96 12.47
N HIS A 794 -16.55 32.07 13.61
CA HIS A 794 -15.43 32.98 13.80
C HIS A 794 -14.29 32.63 12.83
N ALA A 795 -13.55 33.63 12.34
CA ALA A 795 -12.43 33.42 11.41
C ALA A 795 -11.40 32.41 11.95
N THR A 796 -11.14 32.42 13.26
CA THR A 796 -10.21 31.48 13.92
C THR A 796 -10.69 30.03 13.82
N THR A 797 -12.00 29.79 13.98
CA THR A 797 -12.58 28.44 13.85
C THR A 797 -12.41 27.92 12.43
N TRP A 798 -12.72 28.76 11.42
CA TRP A 798 -12.50 28.42 10.02
C TRP A 798 -11.02 28.15 9.73
N ALA A 799 -10.13 29.04 10.19
CA ALA A 799 -8.69 28.94 9.94
C ALA A 799 -8.07 27.68 10.57
N ASN A 800 -8.47 27.30 11.78
CA ASN A 800 -8.02 26.07 12.42
C ASN A 800 -8.51 24.82 11.68
N GLN A 801 -9.75 24.82 11.18
CA GLN A 801 -10.25 23.71 10.37
C GLN A 801 -9.48 23.59 9.05
N VAL A 802 -9.24 24.70 8.35
CA VAL A 802 -8.46 24.72 7.11
C VAL A 802 -7.01 24.30 7.37
N ALA A 803 -6.36 24.82 8.42
CA ALA A 803 -4.99 24.44 8.79
C ALA A 803 -4.90 22.95 9.11
N LYS A 804 -5.90 22.38 9.80
CA LYS A 804 -6.00 20.93 10.04
C LYS A 804 -6.09 20.14 8.75
N ASP A 805 -6.92 20.58 7.79
CA ASP A 805 -7.06 19.91 6.49
C ASP A 805 -5.79 19.97 5.65
N LEU A 806 -5.13 21.13 5.60
CA LEU A 806 -3.88 21.33 4.86
C LEU A 806 -2.69 20.60 5.50
N SER A 807 -2.75 20.31 6.80
CA SER A 807 -1.71 19.58 7.52
C SER A 807 -1.84 18.06 7.43
N GLN A 808 -2.86 17.53 6.74
CA GLN A 808 -2.98 16.10 6.47
C GLN A 808 -1.84 15.61 5.55
N ARG A 809 -1.47 14.32 5.65
CA ARG A 809 -0.45 13.70 4.78
C ARG A 809 -0.81 13.82 3.29
N LYS A 810 -2.11 13.76 2.97
CA LYS A 810 -2.64 13.90 1.60
C LYS A 810 -3.93 14.74 1.66
N PRO A 811 -3.83 16.08 1.70
CA PRO A 811 -4.99 16.96 1.81
C PRO A 811 -6.00 16.72 0.68
N PRO A 812 -7.32 16.81 0.91
CA PRO A 812 -8.33 16.68 -0.14
C PRO A 812 -8.12 17.69 -1.28
N TYR A 813 -8.45 17.33 -2.52
CA TYR A 813 -8.37 18.26 -3.66
C TYR A 813 -9.39 19.40 -3.56
N MET A 814 -10.50 19.18 -2.85
CA MET A 814 -11.48 20.21 -2.52
C MET A 814 -11.70 20.25 -1.00
N ILE A 815 -11.53 21.42 -0.39
CA ILE A 815 -11.74 21.63 1.05
C ILE A 815 -12.91 22.61 1.21
N PHE A 816 -13.98 22.18 1.89
CA PHE A 816 -15.17 23.01 2.11
C PHE A 816 -15.25 23.44 3.58
N ARG A 817 -15.11 24.74 3.86
CA ARG A 817 -15.14 25.29 5.23
C ARG A 817 -15.90 26.62 5.29
N GLY A 818 -16.49 26.92 6.44
CA GLY A 818 -17.36 28.08 6.65
C GLY A 818 -18.85 27.75 6.57
N ALA A 819 -19.70 28.69 6.95
CA ALA A 819 -21.15 28.52 6.93
C ALA A 819 -21.64 28.22 5.51
N LYS A 820 -22.57 27.27 5.40
CA LYS A 820 -23.16 26.80 4.14
C LYS A 820 -22.19 26.18 3.12
N ALA A 821 -20.89 26.03 3.40
CA ALA A 821 -19.95 25.39 2.48
C ALA A 821 -20.27 23.89 2.26
N GLY A 822 -20.67 23.19 3.33
CA GLY A 822 -21.10 21.79 3.23
C GLY A 822 -22.42 21.62 2.46
N THR A 823 -23.38 22.53 2.63
CA THR A 823 -24.61 22.53 1.81
C THR A 823 -24.33 22.87 0.36
N ALA A 824 -23.38 23.77 0.06
CA ALA A 824 -22.96 24.06 -1.31
C ALA A 824 -22.35 22.80 -1.97
N ARG A 825 -21.54 22.03 -1.24
CA ARG A 825 -21.04 20.72 -1.70
C ARG A 825 -22.16 19.74 -2.04
N LEU A 826 -23.23 19.70 -1.25
CA LEU A 826 -24.38 18.83 -1.54
C LEU A 826 -25.18 19.34 -2.74
N ALA A 827 -25.36 20.66 -2.85
CA ALA A 827 -26.10 21.27 -3.94
C ALA A 827 -25.45 21.03 -5.32
N THR A 828 -24.12 20.90 -5.40
CA THR A 828 -23.45 20.51 -6.66
C THR A 828 -23.78 19.10 -7.15
N LEU A 829 -24.39 18.26 -6.31
CA LEU A 829 -24.82 16.90 -6.67
C LEU A 829 -26.29 16.83 -7.10
N LEU A 830 -27.05 17.92 -6.97
CA LEU A 830 -28.48 17.96 -7.30
C LEU A 830 -28.70 18.54 -8.71
N PRO A 831 -29.79 18.18 -9.40
CA PRO A 831 -30.19 18.84 -10.63
C PRO A 831 -30.32 20.35 -10.45
N ILE A 832 -29.86 21.12 -11.42
CA ILE A 832 -30.03 22.59 -11.44
C ILE A 832 -31.52 22.90 -11.33
N GLY A 833 -31.88 23.86 -10.48
CA GLY A 833 -33.27 24.23 -10.22
C GLY A 833 -33.87 23.62 -8.95
N THR A 834 -33.26 22.57 -8.39
CA THR A 834 -33.79 21.87 -7.19
C THR A 834 -33.95 22.80 -5.99
N ALA A 835 -33.06 23.79 -5.84
CA ALA A 835 -33.10 24.77 -4.75
C ALA A 835 -33.80 26.09 -5.11
N ASP A 836 -34.17 26.30 -6.37
CA ASP A 836 -34.70 27.58 -6.86
C ASP A 836 -35.99 27.97 -6.15
N GLY A 837 -36.86 26.99 -5.86
CA GLY A 837 -38.11 27.23 -5.13
C GLY A 837 -37.88 27.74 -3.70
N THR A 838 -36.78 27.36 -3.06
CA THR A 838 -36.40 27.84 -1.72
C THR A 838 -35.73 29.21 -1.81
N ILE A 839 -34.89 29.44 -2.82
CA ILE A 839 -34.24 30.74 -3.05
C ILE A 839 -35.26 31.80 -3.47
N LYS A 840 -36.27 31.47 -4.28
CA LYS A 840 -37.34 32.39 -4.71
C LYS A 840 -38.31 32.76 -3.59
N LYS A 841 -38.35 31.98 -2.50
CA LYS A 841 -39.21 32.23 -1.32
C LYS A 841 -38.55 33.20 -0.32
N ILE A 842 -37.23 33.30 -0.36
CA ILE A 842 -36.42 34.29 0.37
C ILE A 842 -36.42 35.57 -0.47
#